data_AF-A0A536E7S0-F1
#
_entry.id   AF-A0A536E7S0-F1
#
_cell.length_a   1.000
_cell.length_b   1.000
_cell.length_c   1.000
_cell.angle_alpha   90.00
_cell.angle_beta   90.00
_cell.angle_gamma   90.00
#
_symmetry.space_group_name_H-M   'P 1'
#
loop_
_entity.id
_entity.type
_entity.pdbx_description
1 polymer ?
#
loop_
_entity_poly.entity_id
_entity_poly.type
_entity_poly.pdbx_seq_one_letter_code
_entity_poly.pdbx_strand_id
1 'polypeptide(L)'
;FLRYLLASAREQYPEFGSELAAELTSGNAIIADRAVELLIAAMQSGPPLTFVLDDFHYLDEAEPELTQIIEGWLYRLPPDCHVILSGRTQPQLGILPLMSVRQEVDTIGATDFSFTCEEVVHLFRDVLQRDVSLDDAQHLANVSEGWAGALVLLAERVQMSRTAISLEHPQHLANVSEGWAGALVLLAERVQMSRTAISLEHLRGSDTLFQYVKLEQFDPLANDLKEFLTGSAVPRWLDEQFLDELLDVTDAEARLNQLRRLNLFVLTEEANGRRTRYHRLFRAFLVSHLRSQQPERFRELNIRGAELMEKAEQWEEAVYHYIQAGGWERIVQVTDRVGWQMFEEGRWDTLAEWLDAVPDEQLAQQPKLMLWKARILHNVSQIDLALSLLSRAIASFEASQDWALQAEALVIEGMCLRAKGDHEASKQALKKAEALLLAHDGPAPLLTEARKQLGISLNWCGELKQAETELRGVLDIYEAKGDVYNVALVADDLAIALAQMGRLADAAIYFERARQCWLKLGNDAAHLRTVNNLGVLYYLQGEFDQAETVLGEGLDRAGRLSNARPEMYLRQNLADLKRDKGEYGLAIELYSEVLRLAQTMDEVLISSYISDGVAKTYRLMGDAANSGAWAQRALALAEEKGGTLEIGVSSTTLGLIKRDAGDLKAATVLLERAVSLLRESEAKRELATALFHLASVHFSLKRKRLALEALDEVARLVSDLGYDHFVRLEALRNPLLVQYAAANKLAGEYFARLLKTMKGSRKAAAPVQVEAIESGPETQTEAAVHAYGFGNVRVELAGREITDLEWRSEKSKEMFFFFLCNRRPLRKEEIVAALWPDLPDEKTTSAFHSNMYRLRKALYPEVIAKDSGRYILDPRSQFEFDVERFQELLAKAGSRPKGSEETISLMEQALALYSGPFAMDFYSEWAETLRWQLAEQHMSLLTTLATVFSDAKEYKRSADICQRILELDEYNEAAWYRLMSNYILSGQTEAARFCYKRYVQVLGSEDLGDDVPSFEELQRQIARGK
;
A
#
# COMPACT_ATOMS: atom_id res chain seq x y z
N PHE A 1 -20.10 59.13 11.55
CA PHE A 1 -18.65 59.02 11.32
C PHE A 1 -17.85 60.20 11.88
N LEU A 2 -17.84 61.39 11.25
CA LEU A 2 -16.92 62.50 11.62
C LEU A 2 -16.93 62.93 13.09
N ARG A 3 -18.10 62.91 13.76
CA ARG A 3 -18.19 63.20 15.20
C ARG A 3 -17.42 62.19 16.05
N TYR A 4 -17.46 60.90 15.68
CA TYR A 4 -16.69 59.85 16.37
C TYR A 4 -15.19 59.99 16.09
N LEU A 5 -14.81 60.31 14.84
CA LEU A 5 -13.42 60.56 14.46
C LEU A 5 -12.80 61.74 15.23
N LEU A 6 -13.54 62.83 15.41
CA LEU A 6 -13.07 63.96 16.20
C LEU A 6 -13.05 63.63 17.70
N ALA A 7 -14.07 62.94 18.20
CA ALA A 7 -14.13 62.56 19.61
C ALA A 7 -12.93 61.70 20.02
N SER A 8 -12.49 60.75 19.17
CA SER A 8 -11.34 59.89 19.47
C SER A 8 -10.03 60.69 19.55
N ALA A 9 -9.80 61.65 18.66
CA ALA A 9 -8.62 62.52 18.74
C ALA A 9 -8.68 63.49 19.92
N ARG A 10 -9.88 64.02 20.23
CA ARG A 10 -10.08 64.98 21.32
C ARG A 10 -9.94 64.39 22.72
N GLU A 11 -10.05 63.07 22.85
CA GLU A 11 -9.78 62.38 24.10
C GLU A 11 -8.34 62.61 24.58
N GLN A 12 -7.38 62.66 23.66
CA GLN A 12 -5.98 62.98 23.98
C GLN A 12 -5.63 64.46 23.76
N TYR A 13 -6.26 65.12 22.78
CA TYR A 13 -5.97 66.49 22.41
C TYR A 13 -7.25 67.33 22.41
N PRO A 14 -7.65 67.90 23.56
CA PRO A 14 -8.97 68.52 23.74
C PRO A 14 -9.32 69.62 22.71
N GLU A 15 -8.33 70.30 22.15
CA GLU A 15 -8.50 71.36 21.15
C GLU A 15 -8.47 70.87 19.69
N PHE A 16 -8.25 69.59 19.46
CA PHE A 16 -8.17 69.02 18.11
C PHE A 16 -9.49 69.22 17.36
N GLY A 17 -9.41 69.84 16.18
CA GLY A 17 -10.56 70.05 15.30
C GLY A 17 -11.70 70.87 15.90
N SER A 18 -11.42 71.80 16.84
CA SER A 18 -12.45 72.64 17.49
C SER A 18 -13.34 73.41 16.49
N GLU A 19 -12.80 73.83 15.35
CA GLU A 19 -13.59 74.49 14.29
C GLU A 19 -14.54 73.50 13.59
N LEU A 20 -14.07 72.30 13.24
CA LEU A 20 -14.92 71.26 12.64
C LEU A 20 -15.99 70.75 13.63
N ALA A 21 -15.66 70.64 14.91
CA ALA A 21 -16.61 70.27 15.96
C ALA A 21 -17.72 71.31 16.13
N ALA A 22 -17.39 72.61 16.05
CA ALA A 22 -18.34 73.71 16.09
C ALA A 22 -19.28 73.69 14.87
N GLU A 23 -18.75 73.47 13.66
CA GLU A 23 -19.58 73.34 12.46
C GLU A 23 -20.51 72.12 12.56
N LEU A 24 -20.02 70.97 13.04
CA LEU A 24 -20.82 69.74 13.19
C LEU A 24 -21.92 69.85 14.26
N THR A 25 -21.79 70.76 15.22
CA THR A 25 -22.80 71.02 16.27
C THR A 25 -23.81 72.11 15.88
N SER A 26 -23.48 72.97 14.91
CA SER A 26 -24.35 74.05 14.41
C SER A 26 -25.61 73.58 13.67
N GLY A 27 -25.70 72.29 13.31
CA GLY A 27 -26.87 71.68 12.66
C GLY A 27 -26.97 71.91 11.15
N ASN A 28 -26.04 72.64 10.55
CA ASN A 28 -25.96 72.84 9.09
C ASN A 28 -25.23 71.67 8.40
N ALA A 29 -25.65 71.31 7.18
CA ALA A 29 -24.96 70.33 6.36
C ALA A 29 -23.57 70.87 5.95
N ILE A 30 -22.51 70.19 6.34
CA ILE A 30 -21.14 70.54 5.95
C ILE A 30 -20.87 69.93 4.58
N ILE A 31 -20.41 70.76 3.63
CA ILE A 31 -20.01 70.32 2.29
C ILE A 31 -18.71 69.51 2.40
N ALA A 32 -18.60 68.41 1.64
CA ALA A 32 -17.49 67.47 1.72
C ALA A 32 -16.10 68.15 1.69
N ASP A 33 -15.85 69.06 0.74
CA ASP A 33 -14.57 69.75 0.61
C ASP A 33 -14.21 70.58 1.86
N ARG A 34 -15.19 71.28 2.44
CA ARG A 34 -15.01 72.06 3.67
C ARG A 34 -14.73 71.17 4.88
N ALA A 35 -15.41 70.02 4.98
CA ALA A 35 -15.14 69.03 6.02
C ALA A 35 -13.69 68.52 5.92
N VAL A 36 -13.22 68.21 4.71
CA VAL A 36 -11.84 67.74 4.50
C VAL A 36 -10.83 68.85 4.82
N GLU A 37 -11.04 70.09 4.35
CA GLU A 37 -10.14 71.22 4.65
C GLU A 37 -9.94 71.41 6.15
N LEU A 38 -11.03 71.42 6.92
CA LEU A 38 -10.99 71.56 8.36
C LEU A 38 -10.35 70.35 9.06
N LEU A 39 -10.58 69.14 8.54
CA LEU A 39 -9.96 67.92 9.05
C LEU A 39 -8.43 67.93 8.84
N ILE A 40 -7.98 68.35 7.65
CA ILE A 40 -6.55 68.50 7.35
C ILE A 40 -5.92 69.62 8.17
N ALA A 41 -6.57 70.76 8.32
CA ALA A 41 -6.07 71.88 9.14
C ALA A 41 -5.91 71.48 10.62
N ALA A 42 -6.85 70.69 11.15
CA ALA A 42 -6.76 70.14 12.50
C ALA A 42 -5.55 69.21 12.66
N MET A 43 -5.24 68.41 11.64
CA MET A 43 -4.10 67.48 11.66
C MET A 43 -2.75 68.18 11.47
N GLN A 44 -2.69 69.25 10.68
CA GLN A 44 -1.45 70.02 10.46
C GLN A 44 -1.05 70.88 11.67
N SER A 45 -2.04 71.38 12.41
CA SER A 45 -1.81 72.18 13.62
C SER A 45 -1.74 71.33 14.89
N GLY A 46 -2.17 70.08 14.80
CA GLY A 46 -2.16 69.10 15.87
C GLY A 46 -0.84 68.32 15.95
N PRO A 47 -0.69 67.49 16.99
CA PRO A 47 0.43 66.56 17.11
C PRO A 47 0.31 65.40 16.11
N PRO A 48 1.40 64.64 15.87
CA PRO A 48 1.37 63.43 15.04
C PRO A 48 0.33 62.43 15.55
N LEU A 49 -0.48 61.86 14.65
CA LEU A 49 -1.61 61.00 14.98
C LEU A 49 -1.74 59.81 14.03
N THR A 50 -2.02 58.62 14.59
CA THR A 50 -2.43 57.45 13.83
C THR A 50 -3.91 57.16 14.08
N PHE A 51 -4.70 57.14 13.02
CA PHE A 51 -6.13 56.78 13.08
C PHE A 51 -6.32 55.32 12.70
N VAL A 52 -6.97 54.55 13.57
CA VAL A 52 -7.36 53.15 13.29
C VAL A 52 -8.87 53.10 13.10
N LEU A 53 -9.30 52.68 11.92
CA LEU A 53 -10.70 52.50 11.55
C LEU A 53 -10.98 51.02 11.40
N ASP A 54 -11.59 50.42 12.42
CA ASP A 54 -11.99 49.02 12.40
C ASP A 54 -13.39 48.84 11.79
N ASP A 55 -13.65 47.64 11.27
CA ASP A 55 -14.86 47.29 10.54
C ASP A 55 -15.22 48.25 9.37
N PHE A 56 -14.21 48.72 8.63
CA PHE A 56 -14.37 49.71 7.56
C PHE A 56 -15.35 49.28 6.44
N HIS A 57 -15.53 47.98 6.21
CA HIS A 57 -16.45 47.42 5.21
C HIS A 57 -17.92 47.89 5.36
N TYR A 58 -18.35 48.35 6.55
CA TYR A 58 -19.68 48.98 6.70
C TYR A 58 -19.76 50.38 6.06
N LEU A 59 -18.63 51.02 5.77
CA LEU A 59 -18.55 52.31 5.09
C LEU A 59 -18.46 52.16 3.56
N ASP A 60 -18.23 50.96 3.03
CA ASP A 60 -18.25 50.71 1.58
C ASP A 60 -19.67 50.95 0.99
N GLU A 61 -20.72 50.86 1.83
CA GLU A 61 -22.11 51.15 1.46
C GLU A 61 -22.58 52.56 1.91
N ALA A 62 -21.66 53.44 2.33
CA ALA A 62 -22.01 54.78 2.80
C ALA A 62 -22.47 55.74 1.70
N GLU A 63 -23.19 56.79 2.09
CA GLU A 63 -23.60 57.87 1.20
C GLU A 63 -22.39 58.48 0.46
N PRO A 64 -22.51 58.82 -0.85
CA PRO A 64 -21.40 59.30 -1.67
C PRO A 64 -20.63 60.49 -1.08
N GLU A 65 -21.31 61.40 -0.36
CA GLU A 65 -20.65 62.53 0.30
C GLU A 65 -19.67 62.09 1.38
N LEU A 66 -19.96 61.01 2.12
CA LEU A 66 -19.04 60.50 3.14
C LEU A 66 -17.81 59.84 2.51
N THR A 67 -18.01 59.07 1.43
CA THR A 67 -16.91 58.49 0.66
C THR A 67 -16.00 59.59 0.11
N GLN A 68 -16.57 60.66 -0.46
CA GLN A 68 -15.78 61.81 -0.93
C GLN A 68 -14.96 62.48 0.19
N ILE A 69 -15.51 62.59 1.40
CA ILE A 69 -14.78 63.13 2.56
C ILE A 69 -13.62 62.22 2.95
N ILE A 70 -13.85 60.91 3.02
CA ILE A 70 -12.81 59.93 3.39
C ILE A 70 -11.70 59.91 2.33
N GLU A 71 -12.05 59.88 1.05
CA GLU A 71 -11.07 59.91 -0.04
C GLU A 71 -10.28 61.22 -0.06
N GLY A 72 -10.97 62.36 0.06
CA GLY A 72 -10.31 63.67 0.09
C GLY A 72 -9.37 63.84 1.29
N TRP A 73 -9.72 63.21 2.42
CA TRP A 73 -8.91 63.17 3.62
C TRP A 73 -7.65 62.31 3.44
N LEU A 74 -7.81 61.05 3.01
CA LEU A 74 -6.69 60.12 2.81
C LEU A 74 -5.72 60.64 1.74
N TYR A 75 -6.23 61.25 0.67
CA TYR A 75 -5.39 61.82 -0.39
C TYR A 75 -4.54 63.01 0.06
N ARG A 76 -4.99 63.76 1.08
CA ARG A 76 -4.33 64.97 1.61
C ARG A 76 -3.71 64.76 2.98
N LEU A 77 -3.56 63.52 3.41
CA LEU A 77 -3.09 63.17 4.74
C LEU A 77 -1.72 63.84 5.02
N PRO A 78 -1.56 64.59 6.12
CA PRO A 78 -0.28 65.20 6.46
C PRO A 78 0.80 64.13 6.71
N PRO A 79 2.09 64.42 6.46
CA PRO A 79 3.19 63.45 6.62
C PRO A 79 3.32 62.86 8.03
N ASP A 80 2.91 63.62 9.04
CA ASP A 80 2.96 63.24 10.45
C ASP A 80 1.69 62.48 10.91
N CYS A 81 0.79 62.13 9.97
CA CYS A 81 -0.42 61.38 10.24
C CYS A 81 -0.46 60.06 9.44
N HIS A 82 -0.93 59.00 10.09
CA HIS A 82 -1.13 57.69 9.47
C HIS A 82 -2.57 57.22 9.64
N VAL A 83 -3.07 56.43 8.70
CA VAL A 83 -4.40 55.81 8.79
C VAL A 83 -4.28 54.31 8.54
N ILE A 84 -4.85 53.52 9.45
CA ILE A 84 -4.99 52.06 9.33
C ILE A 84 -6.46 51.76 9.11
N LEU A 85 -6.77 51.10 8.00
CA LEU A 85 -8.12 50.63 7.67
C LEU A 85 -8.17 49.12 7.90
N SER A 86 -9.05 48.66 8.78
CA SER A 86 -9.30 47.25 9.05
C SER A 86 -10.73 46.89 8.66
N GLY A 87 -10.92 45.77 7.97
CA GLY A 87 -12.23 45.33 7.49
C GLY A 87 -12.18 43.92 6.91
N ARG A 88 -13.36 43.34 6.64
CA ARG A 88 -13.47 41.98 6.09
C ARG A 88 -13.33 41.92 4.56
N THR A 89 -13.38 43.07 3.91
CA THR A 89 -13.26 43.25 2.46
C THR A 89 -12.24 44.34 2.18
N GLN A 90 -11.67 44.31 0.98
CA GLN A 90 -10.83 45.42 0.51
C GLN A 90 -11.70 46.69 0.38
N PRO A 91 -11.32 47.81 1.01
CA PRO A 91 -12.09 49.05 0.95
C PRO A 91 -12.34 49.52 -0.48
N GLN A 92 -13.58 49.89 -0.80
CA GLN A 92 -13.98 50.36 -2.13
C GLN A 92 -13.74 51.86 -2.30
N LEU A 93 -12.49 52.29 -2.13
CA LEU A 93 -12.08 53.69 -2.31
C LEU A 93 -11.33 53.84 -3.64
N GLY A 94 -11.81 54.72 -4.53
CA GLY A 94 -11.27 54.95 -5.86
C GLY A 94 -9.86 55.55 -5.88
N ILE A 95 -9.43 56.15 -4.76
CA ILE A 95 -8.07 56.70 -4.61
C ILE A 95 -6.99 55.64 -4.31
N LEU A 96 -7.36 54.46 -3.78
CA LEU A 96 -6.38 53.47 -3.31
C LEU A 96 -5.48 52.92 -4.41
N PRO A 97 -5.96 52.62 -5.64
CA PRO A 97 -5.07 52.20 -6.73
C PRO A 97 -4.01 53.24 -7.06
N LEU A 98 -4.37 54.54 -7.04
CA LEU A 98 -3.43 55.62 -7.31
C LEU A 98 -2.38 55.74 -6.19
N MET A 99 -2.82 55.68 -4.93
CA MET A 99 -1.92 55.72 -3.77
C MET A 99 -0.99 54.51 -3.73
N SER A 100 -1.47 53.32 -4.14
CA SER A 100 -0.66 52.10 -4.22
C SER A 100 0.44 52.22 -5.27
N VAL A 101 0.14 52.78 -6.45
CA VAL A 101 1.15 53.08 -7.49
C VAL A 101 2.20 54.08 -7.00
N ARG A 102 1.82 55.01 -6.11
CA ARG A 102 2.73 55.97 -5.47
C ARG A 102 3.49 55.41 -4.27
N GLN A 103 3.22 54.16 -3.87
CA GLN A 103 3.75 53.54 -2.66
C GLN A 103 3.39 54.32 -1.37
N GLU A 104 2.20 54.94 -1.38
CA GLU A 104 1.64 55.69 -0.24
C GLU A 104 0.73 54.82 0.64
N VAL A 105 0.42 53.59 0.20
CA VAL A 105 -0.42 52.62 0.94
C VAL A 105 0.14 51.20 0.80
N ASP A 106 0.21 50.49 1.92
CA ASP A 106 0.47 49.06 1.99
C ASP A 106 -0.83 48.32 2.34
N THR A 107 -1.03 47.13 1.76
CA THR A 107 -2.20 46.28 2.03
C THR A 107 -1.74 44.96 2.64
N ILE A 108 -2.38 44.55 3.73
CA ILE A 108 -2.21 43.22 4.35
C ILE A 108 -3.51 42.44 4.15
N GLY A 109 -3.45 41.34 3.42
CA GLY A 109 -4.58 40.48 3.08
C GLY A 109 -4.68 39.22 3.94
N ALA A 110 -5.73 38.41 3.73
CA ALA A 110 -5.98 37.20 4.50
C ALA A 110 -4.82 36.18 4.44
N THR A 111 -4.14 36.07 3.29
CA THR A 111 -2.95 35.23 3.11
C THR A 111 -1.72 35.76 3.83
N ASP A 112 -1.67 37.05 4.12
CA ASP A 112 -0.57 37.66 4.88
C ASP A 112 -0.81 37.49 6.40
N PHE A 113 -2.05 37.23 6.82
CA PHE A 113 -2.42 36.89 8.20
C PHE A 113 -2.41 35.38 8.49
N SER A 114 -2.22 34.53 7.48
CA SER A 114 -2.11 33.09 7.69
C SER A 114 -0.72 32.74 8.22
N PHE A 115 -0.67 32.22 9.43
CA PHE A 115 0.55 31.80 10.10
C PHE A 115 1.20 30.64 9.33
N THR A 116 2.44 30.87 8.93
CA THR A 116 3.36 29.84 8.44
C THR A 116 3.79 28.91 9.58
N CYS A 117 4.36 27.75 9.24
CA CYS A 117 4.91 26.82 10.24
C CYS A 117 5.89 27.52 11.21
N GLU A 118 6.79 28.34 10.68
CA GLU A 118 7.78 29.07 11.50
C GLU A 118 7.10 30.07 12.45
N GLU A 119 6.08 30.78 11.98
CA GLU A 119 5.30 31.72 12.80
C GLU A 119 4.43 30.99 13.83
N VAL A 120 3.94 29.79 13.53
CA VAL A 120 3.26 28.93 14.52
C VAL A 120 4.23 28.54 15.62
N VAL A 121 5.47 28.14 15.28
CA VAL A 121 6.51 27.86 16.28
C VAL A 121 6.76 29.08 17.16
N HIS A 122 6.88 30.27 16.57
CA HIS A 122 7.09 31.52 17.32
C HIS A 122 5.88 31.92 18.17
N LEU A 123 4.67 31.79 17.65
CA LEU A 123 3.44 32.04 18.40
C LEU A 123 3.39 31.16 19.64
N PHE A 124 3.66 29.87 19.49
CA PHE A 124 3.64 28.91 20.60
C PHE A 124 4.74 29.21 21.59
N ARG A 125 5.99 29.35 21.14
CA ARG A 125 7.15 29.54 22.01
C ARG A 125 7.16 30.88 22.72
N ASP A 126 6.98 31.97 21.97
CA ASP A 126 7.29 33.31 22.45
C ASP A 126 6.06 34.02 23.02
N VAL A 127 4.87 33.78 22.45
CA VAL A 127 3.61 34.44 22.88
C VAL A 127 2.84 33.56 23.86
N LEU A 128 2.66 32.29 23.53
CA LEU A 128 1.90 31.35 24.35
C LEU A 128 2.79 30.65 25.40
N GLN A 129 4.11 30.86 25.36
CA GLN A 129 5.12 30.33 26.29
C GLN A 129 5.13 28.80 26.35
N ARG A 130 5.12 28.15 25.19
CA ARG A 130 4.99 26.70 25.01
C ARG A 130 5.84 26.19 23.86
N ASP A 131 6.44 25.03 24.04
CA ASP A 131 7.15 24.38 22.94
C ASP A 131 6.19 23.61 22.02
N VAL A 132 6.46 23.70 20.71
CA VAL A 132 5.78 22.95 19.66
C VAL A 132 6.86 22.46 18.68
N SER A 133 6.75 21.20 18.23
CA SER A 133 7.69 20.66 17.25
C SER A 133 7.46 21.28 15.87
N LEU A 134 8.44 21.20 14.97
CA LEU A 134 8.28 21.70 13.59
C LEU A 134 7.21 20.92 12.83
N ASP A 135 7.09 19.61 13.04
CA ASP A 135 6.07 18.78 12.41
C ASP A 135 4.68 19.13 12.94
N ASP A 136 4.54 19.33 14.26
CA ASP A 136 3.28 19.77 14.86
C ASP A 136 2.91 21.19 14.42
N ALA A 137 3.88 22.11 14.32
CA ALA A 137 3.65 23.47 13.86
C ALA A 137 3.25 23.52 12.39
N GLN A 138 3.91 22.72 11.53
CA GLN A 138 3.53 22.59 10.12
C GLN A 138 2.15 21.98 9.99
N HIS A 139 1.82 21.01 10.83
CA HIS A 139 0.51 20.39 10.85
C HIS A 139 -0.57 21.36 11.35
N LEU A 140 -0.33 22.08 12.43
CA LEU A 140 -1.22 23.12 12.96
C LEU A 140 -1.44 24.24 11.93
N ALA A 141 -0.39 24.67 11.21
CA ALA A 141 -0.51 25.63 10.11
C ALA A 141 -1.39 25.07 8.98
N ASN A 142 -1.20 23.80 8.59
CA ASN A 142 -1.99 23.18 7.53
C ASN A 142 -3.46 22.96 7.93
N VAL A 143 -3.74 22.55 9.18
CA VAL A 143 -5.08 22.22 9.67
C VAL A 143 -5.90 23.47 10.01
N SER A 144 -5.24 24.52 10.51
CA SER A 144 -5.88 25.82 10.76
C SER A 144 -5.89 26.74 9.54
N GLU A 145 -5.27 26.30 8.43
CA GLU A 145 -4.93 27.15 7.27
C GLU A 145 -4.23 28.46 7.70
N GLY A 146 -3.45 28.39 8.80
CA GLY A 146 -2.74 29.51 9.40
C GLY A 146 -3.61 30.50 10.19
N TRP A 147 -4.89 30.23 10.46
CA TRP A 147 -5.76 31.19 11.16
C TRP A 147 -5.37 31.34 12.65
N ALA A 148 -4.85 32.52 13.01
CA ALA A 148 -4.36 32.85 14.36
C ALA A 148 -5.36 32.55 15.49
N GLY A 149 -6.66 32.82 15.26
CA GLY A 149 -7.71 32.55 16.24
C GLY A 149 -7.88 31.05 16.54
N ALA A 150 -7.76 30.17 15.53
CA ALA A 150 -7.80 28.73 15.74
C ALA A 150 -6.57 28.25 16.50
N LEU A 151 -5.39 28.77 16.15
CA LEU A 151 -4.13 28.42 16.79
C LEU A 151 -4.13 28.77 18.30
N VAL A 152 -4.57 29.98 18.65
CA VAL A 152 -4.66 30.42 20.07
C VAL A 152 -5.70 29.60 20.83
N LEU A 153 -6.87 29.33 20.25
CA LEU A 153 -7.92 28.54 20.91
C LEU A 153 -7.54 27.06 21.08
N LEU A 154 -6.83 26.48 20.11
CA LEU A 154 -6.25 25.14 20.22
C LEU A 154 -5.22 25.09 21.34
N ALA A 155 -4.42 26.15 21.51
CA ALA A 155 -3.50 26.25 22.62
C ALA A 155 -4.19 26.42 23.98
N GLU A 156 -5.16 27.33 24.15
CA GLU A 156 -5.80 27.59 25.45
C GLU A 156 -6.48 26.34 26.07
N ARG A 157 -7.01 25.41 25.26
CA ARG A 157 -7.65 24.18 25.75
C ARG A 157 -6.72 23.16 26.40
N VAL A 158 -5.42 23.25 26.14
CA VAL A 158 -4.41 22.40 26.80
C VAL A 158 -4.26 22.77 28.29
N GLN A 159 -4.78 23.92 28.72
CA GLN A 159 -4.49 24.48 30.04
C GLN A 159 -5.56 24.24 31.13
N MET A 160 -6.79 23.81 30.79
CA MET A 160 -7.89 23.70 31.77
C MET A 160 -8.24 22.26 32.21
N SER A 161 -7.55 21.26 31.69
CA SER A 161 -7.63 19.86 32.09
C SER A 161 -6.64 19.56 33.22
N ARG A 162 -7.05 19.75 34.49
CA ARG A 162 -6.29 19.30 35.69
C ARG A 162 -6.18 17.77 35.85
N THR A 163 -6.72 17.03 34.90
CA THR A 163 -6.41 15.63 34.60
C THR A 163 -6.02 15.60 33.12
N ALA A 164 -4.82 15.13 32.82
CA ALA A 164 -4.25 15.12 31.48
C ALA A 164 -5.27 14.62 30.44
N ILE A 165 -5.90 15.55 29.73
CA ILE A 165 -6.37 15.27 28.39
C ILE A 165 -5.08 15.34 27.59
N SER A 166 -4.46 14.18 27.41
CA SER A 166 -3.47 13.96 26.38
C SER A 166 -3.96 14.64 25.10
N LEU A 167 -3.11 15.47 24.48
CA LEU A 167 -3.28 15.98 23.11
C LEU A 167 -3.19 14.82 22.11
N GLU A 168 -3.76 13.65 22.39
CA GLU A 168 -3.69 12.49 21.53
C GLU A 168 -4.51 12.68 20.26
N HIS A 169 -5.51 13.57 20.23
CA HIS A 169 -6.43 13.67 19.09
C HIS A 169 -6.77 15.10 18.58
N PRO A 170 -5.78 15.96 18.21
CA PRO A 170 -6.02 17.06 17.28
C PRO A 170 -6.56 16.54 15.96
N GLN A 171 -6.06 15.38 15.52
CA GLN A 171 -6.42 14.69 14.29
C GLN A 171 -7.89 14.21 14.29
N HIS A 172 -8.42 13.76 15.42
CA HIS A 172 -9.80 13.30 15.52
C HIS A 172 -10.78 14.49 15.64
N LEU A 173 -10.39 15.56 16.35
CA LEU A 173 -11.15 16.82 16.37
C LEU A 173 -11.15 17.53 15.01
N ALA A 174 -10.01 17.54 14.30
CA ALA A 174 -9.87 18.07 12.94
C ALA A 174 -10.59 17.21 11.90
N ASN A 175 -10.57 15.88 12.01
CA ASN A 175 -11.33 15.00 11.11
C ASN A 175 -12.84 15.03 11.37
N VAL A 176 -13.28 15.29 12.61
CA VAL A 176 -14.71 15.45 12.96
C VAL A 176 -15.23 16.85 12.64
N SER A 177 -14.38 17.87 12.68
CA SER A 177 -14.74 19.26 12.34
C SER A 177 -14.34 19.70 10.93
N GLU A 178 -13.56 18.90 10.20
CA GLU A 178 -12.85 19.26 8.97
C GLU A 178 -12.18 20.65 9.04
N GLY A 179 -11.62 21.02 10.21
CA GLY A 179 -10.98 22.33 10.42
C GLY A 179 -11.93 23.49 10.80
N TRP A 180 -13.23 23.23 11.00
CA TRP A 180 -14.20 24.27 11.34
C TRP A 180 -14.11 24.72 12.81
N ALA A 181 -13.56 25.92 13.06
CA ALA A 181 -13.40 26.48 14.40
C ALA A 181 -14.73 26.60 15.19
N GLY A 182 -15.86 26.85 14.51
CA GLY A 182 -17.19 26.87 15.12
C GLY A 182 -17.67 25.50 15.63
N ALA A 183 -17.28 24.41 14.96
CA ALA A 183 -17.56 23.04 15.42
C ALA A 183 -16.90 22.77 16.77
N LEU A 184 -15.65 23.22 16.89
CA LEU A 184 -14.80 22.98 18.04
C LEU A 184 -15.32 23.73 19.28
N VAL A 185 -15.86 24.94 19.10
CA VAL A 185 -16.50 25.75 20.17
C VAL A 185 -17.74 25.03 20.74
N LEU A 186 -18.62 24.51 19.88
CA LEU A 186 -19.88 23.87 20.29
C LEU A 186 -19.70 22.46 20.87
N LEU A 187 -18.70 21.72 20.38
CA LEU A 187 -18.31 20.42 20.93
C LEU A 187 -17.87 20.55 22.41
N ALA A 188 -17.34 21.69 22.83
CA ALA A 188 -16.89 21.91 24.21
C ALA A 188 -18.01 22.32 25.18
N GLU A 189 -19.03 23.06 24.73
CA GLU A 189 -20.18 23.42 25.58
C GLU A 189 -20.95 22.17 26.05
N ARG A 190 -21.04 21.12 25.22
CA ARG A 190 -21.79 19.90 25.57
C ARG A 190 -21.06 18.97 26.54
N VAL A 191 -19.73 18.95 26.50
CA VAL A 191 -18.89 18.24 27.48
C VAL A 191 -19.00 18.90 28.86
N GLN A 192 -19.19 20.23 28.92
CA GLN A 192 -19.46 20.93 30.19
C GLN A 192 -20.82 20.55 30.82
N MET A 193 -21.86 20.27 30.03
CA MET A 193 -23.21 20.00 30.57
C MET A 193 -23.44 18.53 30.98
N SER A 194 -22.61 17.59 30.53
CA SER A 194 -22.77 16.16 30.80
C SER A 194 -21.75 15.68 31.84
N ARG A 195 -22.19 15.45 33.08
CA ARG A 195 -21.34 14.96 34.19
C ARG A 195 -20.91 13.48 34.08
N THR A 196 -20.93 12.92 32.88
CA THR A 196 -20.47 11.55 32.58
C THR A 196 -19.80 11.55 31.21
N ALA A 197 -18.72 10.77 31.07
CA ALA A 197 -18.00 10.60 29.80
C ALA A 197 -18.96 10.17 28.69
N ILE A 198 -19.23 11.07 27.75
CA ILE A 198 -19.94 10.75 26.51
C ILE A 198 -18.88 10.31 25.51
N SER A 199 -19.00 9.10 24.95
CA SER A 199 -18.17 8.67 23.81
C SER A 199 -18.44 9.55 22.59
N LEU A 200 -17.37 10.04 21.94
CA LEU A 200 -17.42 10.87 20.74
C LEU A 200 -18.04 10.17 19.53
N GLU A 201 -18.19 8.84 19.53
CA GLU A 201 -18.91 8.13 18.47
C GLU A 201 -20.42 8.38 18.50
N HIS A 202 -20.98 8.72 19.67
CA HIS A 202 -22.36 9.23 19.76
C HIS A 202 -22.53 10.62 19.10
N LEU A 203 -21.45 11.32 18.75
CA LEU A 203 -21.49 12.66 18.12
C LEU A 203 -21.51 12.64 16.59
N ARG A 204 -21.12 11.54 15.91
CA ARG A 204 -21.26 11.39 14.43
C ARG A 204 -22.71 11.48 13.95
N GLY A 205 -23.67 11.23 14.84
CA GLY A 205 -25.11 11.43 14.60
C GLY A 205 -25.70 12.66 15.30
N SER A 206 -24.89 13.58 15.83
CA SER A 206 -25.44 14.66 16.65
C SER A 206 -26.07 15.77 15.83
N ASP A 207 -27.37 15.95 16.04
CA ASP A 207 -28.20 17.08 15.60
C ASP A 207 -27.60 18.48 15.92
N THR A 208 -26.55 18.61 16.74
CA THR A 208 -26.05 19.90 17.27
C THR A 208 -25.19 20.72 16.31
N LEU A 209 -24.27 20.09 15.56
CA LEU A 209 -23.47 20.80 14.53
C LEU A 209 -24.39 21.24 13.38
N PHE A 210 -25.31 20.34 13.01
CA PHE A 210 -26.41 20.61 12.11
C PHE A 210 -27.31 21.73 12.65
N GLN A 211 -27.63 21.75 13.94
CA GLN A 211 -28.47 22.79 14.55
C GLN A 211 -27.79 24.16 14.61
N TYR A 212 -26.47 24.29 14.79
CA TYR A 212 -25.82 25.59 14.73
C TYR A 212 -25.70 26.12 13.30
N VAL A 213 -25.23 25.31 12.33
CA VAL A 213 -25.21 25.72 10.91
C VAL A 213 -26.62 26.09 10.50
N LYS A 214 -27.61 25.32 10.97
CA LYS A 214 -29.03 25.64 10.83
C LYS A 214 -29.39 26.98 11.49
N LEU A 215 -29.09 27.23 12.76
CA LEU A 215 -29.57 28.41 13.51
C LEU A 215 -28.81 29.72 13.20
N GLU A 216 -27.50 29.68 12.98
CA GLU A 216 -26.63 30.87 12.89
C GLU A 216 -26.27 31.25 11.45
N GLN A 217 -26.28 30.30 10.51
CA GLN A 217 -25.84 30.55 9.14
C GLN A 217 -26.89 30.23 8.08
N PHE A 218 -27.78 29.28 8.32
CA PHE A 218 -28.80 28.86 7.36
C PHE A 218 -30.15 29.52 7.62
N ASP A 219 -30.71 29.42 8.82
CA ASP A 219 -32.01 29.95 9.25
C ASP A 219 -32.12 31.48 9.11
N PRO A 220 -31.06 32.28 9.30
CA PRO A 220 -31.12 33.73 9.06
C PRO A 220 -31.18 34.11 7.57
N LEU A 221 -30.89 33.18 6.65
CA LEU A 221 -30.93 33.46 5.21
C LEU A 221 -32.37 33.63 4.72
N ALA A 222 -32.53 34.46 3.70
CA ALA A 222 -33.79 34.58 2.96
C ALA A 222 -34.18 33.24 2.32
N ASN A 223 -35.48 32.97 2.23
CA ASN A 223 -35.98 31.66 1.77
C ASN A 223 -35.54 31.31 0.34
N ASP A 224 -35.46 32.31 -0.54
CA ASP A 224 -34.98 32.12 -1.91
C ASP A 224 -33.51 31.70 -1.96
N LEU A 225 -32.68 32.26 -1.07
CA LEU A 225 -31.26 31.90 -0.96
C LEU A 225 -31.08 30.52 -0.31
N LYS A 226 -31.93 30.14 0.67
CA LYS A 226 -31.94 28.77 1.24
C LYS A 226 -32.29 27.71 0.19
N GLU A 227 -33.28 27.99 -0.66
CA GLU A 227 -33.66 27.09 -1.76
C GLU A 227 -32.53 26.94 -2.78
N PHE A 228 -31.92 28.05 -3.20
CA PHE A 228 -30.77 28.00 -4.09
C PHE A 228 -29.59 27.25 -3.46
N LEU A 229 -29.27 27.52 -2.21
CA LEU A 229 -28.16 26.93 -1.48
C LEU A 229 -28.31 25.40 -1.32
N THR A 230 -29.51 24.94 -0.94
CA THR A 230 -29.80 23.50 -0.79
C THR A 230 -29.86 22.79 -2.14
N GLY A 231 -30.46 23.41 -3.17
CA GLY A 231 -30.52 22.83 -4.51
C GLY A 231 -29.15 22.75 -5.19
N SER A 232 -28.34 23.81 -5.11
CA SER A 232 -26.99 23.86 -5.69
C SER A 232 -25.98 22.95 -5.00
N ALA A 233 -26.30 22.43 -3.80
CA ALA A 233 -25.46 21.43 -3.13
C ALA A 233 -25.57 20.01 -3.72
N VAL A 234 -26.57 19.76 -4.58
CA VAL A 234 -26.79 18.46 -5.24
C VAL A 234 -25.60 18.05 -6.13
N PRO A 235 -25.10 18.87 -7.06
CA PRO A 235 -23.87 18.54 -7.81
C PRO A 235 -22.61 18.60 -6.92
N ARG A 236 -21.53 17.94 -7.38
CA ARG A 236 -20.22 17.98 -6.71
C ARG A 236 -19.47 19.29 -6.96
N TRP A 237 -19.73 19.90 -8.13
CA TRP A 237 -19.13 21.14 -8.61
C TRP A 237 -20.21 22.17 -8.92
N LEU A 238 -19.93 23.43 -8.62
CA LEU A 238 -20.81 24.58 -8.79
C LEU A 238 -20.48 25.28 -10.10
N ASP A 239 -20.96 24.72 -11.20
CA ASP A 239 -20.92 25.35 -12.51
C ASP A 239 -22.18 26.21 -12.72
N GLU A 240 -21.97 27.48 -13.10
CA GLU A 240 -23.04 28.49 -13.13
C GLU A 240 -24.13 28.14 -14.16
N GLN A 241 -23.73 27.73 -15.37
CA GLN A 241 -24.67 27.37 -16.44
C GLN A 241 -25.43 26.08 -16.09
N PHE A 242 -24.73 25.10 -15.53
CA PHE A 242 -25.36 23.89 -15.04
C PHE A 242 -26.35 24.16 -13.91
N LEU A 243 -26.04 25.08 -12.99
CA LEU A 243 -26.93 25.44 -11.88
C LEU A 243 -28.17 26.20 -12.35
N ASP A 244 -28.05 27.10 -13.34
CA ASP A 244 -29.19 27.75 -13.99
C ASP A 244 -30.13 26.69 -14.59
N GLU A 245 -29.58 25.73 -15.35
CA GLU A 245 -30.38 24.65 -15.96
C GLU A 245 -30.91 23.64 -14.93
N LEU A 246 -30.20 23.35 -13.84
CA LEU A 246 -30.61 22.40 -12.81
C LEU A 246 -31.73 22.97 -11.92
N LEU A 247 -31.58 24.22 -11.50
CA LEU A 247 -32.47 24.86 -10.52
C LEU A 247 -33.58 25.69 -11.17
N ASP A 248 -33.57 25.82 -12.50
CA ASP A 248 -34.51 26.66 -13.26
C ASP A 248 -34.40 28.14 -12.87
N VAL A 249 -33.17 28.63 -12.79
CA VAL A 249 -32.82 30.02 -12.47
C VAL A 249 -31.98 30.64 -13.59
N THR A 250 -31.73 31.95 -13.53
CA THR A 250 -30.95 32.69 -14.55
C THR A 250 -29.86 33.58 -13.94
N ASP A 251 -29.67 33.46 -12.63
CA ASP A 251 -28.83 34.32 -11.80
C ASP A 251 -27.93 33.52 -10.85
N ALA A 252 -27.58 32.27 -11.22
CA ALA A 252 -26.74 31.40 -10.38
C ALA A 252 -25.38 32.04 -10.05
N GLU A 253 -24.73 32.72 -11.00
CA GLU A 253 -23.48 33.45 -10.77
C GLU A 253 -23.64 34.54 -9.69
N ALA A 254 -24.70 35.35 -9.80
CA ALA A 254 -24.98 36.41 -8.84
C ALA A 254 -25.25 35.84 -7.44
N ARG A 255 -26.00 34.74 -7.35
CA ARG A 255 -26.28 34.03 -6.09
C ARG A 255 -25.02 33.39 -5.50
N LEU A 256 -24.17 32.75 -6.29
CA LEU A 256 -22.89 32.20 -5.81
C LEU A 256 -21.96 33.32 -5.31
N ASN A 257 -21.92 34.47 -5.99
CA ASN A 257 -21.16 35.63 -5.55
C ASN A 257 -21.72 36.21 -4.24
N GLN A 258 -23.04 36.22 -4.07
CA GLN A 258 -23.68 36.59 -2.80
C GLN A 258 -23.30 35.61 -1.68
N LEU A 259 -23.31 34.30 -1.94
CA LEU A 259 -22.87 33.28 -0.97
C LEU A 259 -21.39 33.42 -0.60
N ARG A 260 -20.51 33.77 -1.56
CA ARG A 260 -19.09 34.07 -1.31
C ARG A 260 -18.93 35.31 -0.42
N ARG A 261 -19.68 36.38 -0.67
CA ARG A 261 -19.67 37.61 0.18
C ARG A 261 -20.15 37.32 1.60
N LEU A 262 -21.09 36.40 1.75
CA LEU A 262 -21.59 35.92 3.04
C LEU A 262 -20.67 34.89 3.71
N ASN A 263 -19.52 34.56 3.10
CA ASN A 263 -18.57 33.54 3.57
C ASN A 263 -19.19 32.15 3.83
N LEU A 264 -20.19 31.75 3.03
CA LEU A 264 -20.89 30.46 3.16
C LEU A 264 -20.11 29.30 2.51
N PHE A 265 -18.85 29.16 2.89
CA PHE A 265 -17.97 28.02 2.58
C PHE A 265 -17.92 27.62 1.09
N VAL A 266 -17.95 28.61 0.20
CA VAL A 266 -17.76 28.43 -1.24
C VAL A 266 -16.27 28.54 -1.56
N LEU A 267 -15.67 27.44 -2.01
CA LEU A 267 -14.24 27.33 -2.31
C LEU A 267 -14.01 27.30 -3.82
N THR A 268 -12.87 27.85 -4.25
CA THR A 268 -12.41 27.79 -5.64
C THR A 268 -11.09 27.04 -5.70
N GLU A 269 -11.03 25.96 -6.47
CA GLU A 269 -9.81 25.19 -6.71
C GLU A 269 -9.19 25.61 -8.05
N GLU A 270 -7.88 25.90 -8.06
CA GLU A 270 -7.17 26.41 -9.25
C GLU A 270 -6.37 25.32 -10.01
N ALA A 271 -6.14 24.16 -9.39
CA ALA A 271 -5.17 23.17 -9.87
C ALA A 271 -5.52 22.48 -11.21
N ASN A 272 -6.78 22.54 -11.68
CA ASN A 272 -7.25 21.88 -12.91
C ASN A 272 -8.36 22.68 -13.62
N GLY A 273 -8.13 23.99 -13.78
CA GLY A 273 -9.15 24.95 -14.20
C GLY A 273 -9.95 25.45 -13.00
N ARG A 274 -10.47 26.68 -13.09
CA ARG A 274 -11.19 27.35 -11.99
C ARG A 274 -12.51 26.61 -11.71
N ARG A 275 -12.53 25.73 -10.72
CA ARG A 275 -13.74 24.97 -10.32
C ARG A 275 -14.20 25.41 -8.93
N THR A 276 -15.50 25.68 -8.82
CA THR A 276 -16.11 26.11 -7.55
C THR A 276 -16.79 24.91 -6.89
N ARG A 277 -16.70 24.78 -5.57
CA ARG A 277 -17.48 23.81 -4.79
C ARG A 277 -17.81 24.34 -3.40
N TYR A 278 -18.80 23.75 -2.75
CA TYR A 278 -18.96 23.92 -1.32
C TYR A 278 -17.88 23.15 -0.56
N HIS A 279 -17.57 23.60 0.65
CA HIS A 279 -16.84 22.80 1.63
C HIS A 279 -17.58 21.47 1.89
N ARG A 280 -16.83 20.38 2.13
CA ARG A 280 -17.38 19.01 2.11
C ARG A 280 -18.42 18.77 3.21
N LEU A 281 -18.13 19.11 4.48
CA LEU A 281 -19.15 19.05 5.55
C LEU A 281 -20.38 19.90 5.28
N PHE A 282 -20.18 21.13 4.76
CA PHE A 282 -21.29 22.04 4.50
C PHE A 282 -22.19 21.51 3.39
N ARG A 283 -21.59 20.96 2.33
CA ARG A 283 -22.34 20.23 1.29
C ARG A 283 -23.08 19.03 1.85
N ALA A 284 -22.43 18.22 2.68
CA ALA A 284 -23.06 17.05 3.30
C ALA A 284 -24.26 17.46 4.19
N PHE A 285 -24.14 18.57 4.92
CA PHE A 285 -25.24 19.20 5.65
C PHE A 285 -26.40 19.56 4.73
N LEU A 286 -26.14 20.33 3.67
CA LEU A 286 -27.16 20.81 2.73
C LEU A 286 -27.87 19.65 2.02
N VAL A 287 -27.10 18.64 1.57
CA VAL A 287 -27.64 17.43 0.93
C VAL A 287 -28.49 16.61 1.90
N SER A 288 -28.03 16.43 3.14
CA SER A 288 -28.79 15.73 4.18
C SER A 288 -30.08 16.49 4.55
N HIS A 289 -30.00 17.81 4.66
CA HIS A 289 -31.15 18.67 4.91
C HIS A 289 -32.18 18.58 3.78
N LEU A 290 -31.74 18.69 2.52
CA LEU A 290 -32.61 18.56 1.36
C LEU A 290 -33.25 17.17 1.29
N ARG A 291 -32.47 16.10 1.48
CA ARG A 291 -32.95 14.71 1.47
C ARG A 291 -33.97 14.43 2.57
N SER A 292 -33.78 14.98 3.76
CA SER A 292 -34.68 14.76 4.90
C SER A 292 -35.95 15.61 4.85
N GLN A 293 -35.86 16.88 4.45
CA GLN A 293 -36.99 17.81 4.47
C GLN A 293 -37.80 17.78 3.16
N GLN A 294 -37.16 17.56 2.02
CA GLN A 294 -37.78 17.57 0.70
C GLN A 294 -37.27 16.39 -0.16
N PRO A 295 -37.54 15.13 0.24
CA PRO A 295 -37.03 13.94 -0.44
C PRO A 295 -37.41 13.86 -1.92
N GLU A 296 -38.62 14.31 -2.28
CA GLU A 296 -39.06 14.35 -3.68
C GLU A 296 -38.24 15.35 -4.50
N ARG A 297 -37.99 16.55 -3.98
CA ARG A 297 -37.14 17.56 -4.64
C ARG A 297 -35.69 17.10 -4.73
N PHE A 298 -35.16 16.44 -3.69
CA PHE A 298 -33.83 15.82 -3.73
C PHE A 298 -33.71 14.82 -4.88
N ARG A 299 -34.72 13.95 -5.04
CA ARG A 299 -34.77 12.96 -6.10
C ARG A 299 -34.92 13.62 -7.47
N GLU A 300 -35.83 14.57 -7.62
CA GLU A 300 -36.07 15.33 -8.85
C GLU A 300 -34.80 16.02 -9.34
N LEU A 301 -34.10 16.76 -8.47
CA LEU A 301 -32.86 17.46 -8.82
C LEU A 301 -31.75 16.49 -9.24
N ASN A 302 -31.63 15.34 -8.57
CA ASN A 302 -30.65 14.34 -9.01
C ASN A 302 -31.05 13.70 -10.34
N ILE A 303 -32.33 13.45 -10.62
CA ILE A 303 -32.76 12.94 -11.93
C ILE A 303 -32.47 13.97 -13.04
N ARG A 304 -32.86 15.23 -12.84
CA ARG A 304 -32.60 16.33 -13.79
C ARG A 304 -31.09 16.53 -14.00
N GLY A 305 -30.31 16.53 -12.92
CA GLY A 305 -28.85 16.61 -12.99
C GLY A 305 -28.24 15.46 -13.77
N ALA A 306 -28.72 14.23 -13.56
CA ALA A 306 -28.27 13.08 -14.34
C ALA A 306 -28.58 13.22 -15.84
N GLU A 307 -29.80 13.66 -16.20
CA GLU A 307 -30.21 13.86 -17.60
C GLU A 307 -29.41 14.95 -18.31
N LEU A 308 -29.08 16.04 -17.61
CA LEU A 308 -28.21 17.10 -18.12
C LEU A 308 -26.79 16.57 -18.38
N MET A 309 -26.25 15.77 -17.46
CA MET A 309 -24.93 15.15 -17.61
C MET A 309 -24.91 14.08 -18.71
N GLU A 310 -25.97 13.30 -18.88
CA GLU A 310 -26.11 12.37 -20.02
C GLU A 310 -26.10 13.13 -21.35
N LYS A 311 -26.82 14.25 -21.45
CA LYS A 311 -26.86 15.09 -22.64
C LYS A 311 -25.49 15.69 -22.98
N ALA A 312 -24.69 15.98 -21.96
CA ALA A 312 -23.31 16.44 -22.08
C ALA A 312 -22.29 15.30 -22.24
N GLU A 313 -22.74 14.04 -22.32
CA GLU A 313 -21.90 12.82 -22.39
C GLU A 313 -20.91 12.67 -21.20
N GLN A 314 -21.24 13.27 -20.05
CA GLN A 314 -20.49 13.16 -18.81
C GLN A 314 -21.02 11.97 -17.97
N TRP A 315 -20.76 10.76 -18.46
CA TRP A 315 -21.36 9.51 -17.95
C TRP A 315 -21.14 9.26 -16.46
N GLU A 316 -19.97 9.62 -15.93
CA GLU A 316 -19.65 9.42 -14.51
C GLU A 316 -20.46 10.32 -13.58
N GLU A 317 -20.63 11.60 -13.94
CA GLU A 317 -21.46 12.52 -13.17
C GLU A 317 -22.94 12.14 -13.30
N ALA A 318 -23.36 11.65 -14.48
CA ALA A 318 -24.71 11.12 -14.66
C ALA A 318 -24.98 9.92 -13.75
N VAL A 319 -24.08 8.92 -13.72
CA VAL A 319 -24.21 7.75 -12.84
C VAL A 319 -24.15 8.14 -11.36
N TYR A 320 -23.29 9.09 -10.97
CA TYR A 320 -23.29 9.65 -9.62
C TYR A 320 -24.68 10.13 -9.20
N HIS A 321 -25.32 10.94 -10.03
CA HIS A 321 -26.65 11.47 -9.77
C HIS A 321 -27.74 10.38 -9.78
N TYR A 322 -27.68 9.39 -10.69
CA TYR A 322 -28.60 8.26 -10.66
C TYR A 322 -28.47 7.43 -9.39
N ILE A 323 -27.27 7.21 -8.86
CA ILE A 323 -27.07 6.53 -7.58
C ILE A 323 -27.76 7.31 -6.45
N GLN A 324 -27.59 8.64 -6.40
CA GLN A 324 -28.24 9.47 -5.39
C GLN A 324 -29.77 9.46 -5.50
N ALA A 325 -30.33 9.36 -6.72
CA ALA A 325 -31.78 9.32 -6.96
C ALA A 325 -32.41 7.92 -6.83
N GLY A 326 -31.61 6.86 -6.64
CA GLY A 326 -32.06 5.48 -6.73
C GLY A 326 -32.51 5.07 -8.14
N GLY A 327 -31.94 5.70 -9.17
CA GLY A 327 -32.23 5.47 -10.60
C GLY A 327 -31.53 4.24 -11.17
N TRP A 328 -31.67 3.07 -10.53
CA TRP A 328 -30.91 1.86 -10.87
C TRP A 328 -31.08 1.42 -12.32
N GLU A 329 -32.29 1.51 -12.87
CA GLU A 329 -32.58 1.16 -14.26
C GLU A 329 -31.82 2.04 -15.26
N ARG A 330 -31.58 3.32 -14.93
CA ARG A 330 -30.81 4.22 -15.79
C ARG A 330 -29.31 3.92 -15.74
N ILE A 331 -28.77 3.55 -14.58
CA ILE A 331 -27.37 3.07 -14.47
C ILE A 331 -27.15 1.86 -15.38
N VAL A 332 -28.14 0.96 -15.48
CA VAL A 332 -28.10 -0.17 -16.43
C VAL A 332 -27.96 0.32 -17.86
N GLN A 333 -28.82 1.26 -18.29
CA GLN A 333 -28.83 1.77 -19.66
C GLN A 333 -27.55 2.51 -20.03
N VAL A 334 -27.01 3.31 -19.11
CA VAL A 334 -25.71 3.99 -19.29
C VAL A 334 -24.60 2.94 -19.43
N THR A 335 -24.56 1.95 -18.54
CA THR A 335 -23.56 0.88 -18.59
C THR A 335 -23.63 0.08 -19.90
N ASP A 336 -24.84 -0.24 -20.40
CA ASP A 336 -25.01 -0.90 -21.69
C ASP A 336 -24.52 -0.04 -22.87
N ARG A 337 -24.63 1.30 -22.76
CA ARG A 337 -24.23 2.24 -23.81
C ARG A 337 -22.72 2.46 -23.85
N VAL A 338 -22.06 2.63 -22.70
CA VAL A 338 -20.64 3.05 -22.63
C VAL A 338 -19.70 2.02 -22.02
N GLY A 339 -20.22 0.94 -21.46
CA GLY A 339 -19.44 -0.06 -20.73
C GLY A 339 -18.34 -0.70 -21.58
N TRP A 340 -18.59 -0.94 -22.87
CA TRP A 340 -17.57 -1.50 -23.77
C TRP A 340 -16.40 -0.56 -24.01
N GLN A 341 -16.68 0.70 -24.32
CA GLN A 341 -15.64 1.71 -24.49
C GLN A 341 -14.79 1.84 -23.22
N MET A 342 -15.43 1.98 -22.06
CA MET A 342 -14.74 2.09 -20.78
C MET A 342 -13.93 0.84 -20.44
N PHE A 343 -14.44 -0.34 -20.79
CA PHE A 343 -13.76 -1.61 -20.56
C PHE A 343 -12.50 -1.76 -21.42
N GLU A 344 -12.56 -1.36 -22.70
CA GLU A 344 -11.42 -1.34 -23.62
C GLU A 344 -10.37 -0.29 -23.22
N GLU A 345 -10.80 0.85 -22.66
CA GLU A 345 -9.93 1.89 -22.12
C GLU A 345 -9.28 1.51 -20.76
N GLY A 346 -9.61 0.33 -20.21
CA GLY A 346 -9.03 -0.15 -18.93
C GLY A 346 -9.66 0.47 -17.68
N ARG A 347 -10.80 1.14 -17.80
CA ARG A 347 -11.49 1.86 -16.71
C ARG A 347 -12.35 0.94 -15.83
N TRP A 348 -11.78 -0.19 -15.42
CA TRP A 348 -12.52 -1.26 -14.74
C TRP A 348 -12.97 -0.88 -13.34
N ASP A 349 -12.17 -0.09 -12.61
CA ASP A 349 -12.49 0.35 -11.25
C ASP A 349 -13.74 1.23 -11.25
N THR A 350 -13.85 2.19 -12.19
CA THR A 350 -15.04 3.03 -12.33
C THR A 350 -16.28 2.20 -12.66
N LEU A 351 -16.18 1.24 -13.59
CA LEU A 351 -17.29 0.35 -13.91
C LEU A 351 -17.67 -0.55 -12.73
N ALA A 352 -16.69 -1.01 -11.94
CA ALA A 352 -16.94 -1.80 -10.74
C ALA A 352 -17.72 -0.97 -9.70
N GLU A 353 -17.31 0.28 -9.45
CA GLU A 353 -18.01 1.20 -8.55
C GLU A 353 -19.48 1.40 -8.95
N TRP A 354 -19.74 1.56 -10.26
CA TRP A 354 -21.11 1.70 -10.76
C TRP A 354 -21.96 0.47 -10.49
N LEU A 355 -21.40 -0.73 -10.71
CA LEU A 355 -22.10 -2.01 -10.55
C LEU A 355 -22.23 -2.45 -9.08
N ASP A 356 -21.34 -2.00 -8.21
CA ASP A 356 -21.41 -2.24 -6.76
C ASP A 356 -22.38 -1.30 -6.06
N ALA A 357 -22.69 -0.14 -6.66
CA ALA A 357 -23.72 0.76 -6.17
C ALA A 357 -25.15 0.23 -6.40
N VAL A 358 -25.34 -0.73 -7.33
CA VAL A 358 -26.65 -1.33 -7.62
C VAL A 358 -26.98 -2.39 -6.57
N PRO A 359 -28.11 -2.29 -5.84
CA PRO A 359 -28.51 -3.29 -4.85
C PRO A 359 -28.68 -4.69 -5.46
N ASP A 360 -28.33 -5.73 -4.71
CA ASP A 360 -28.36 -7.13 -5.19
C ASP A 360 -29.74 -7.55 -5.73
N GLU A 361 -30.83 -7.05 -5.15
CA GLU A 361 -32.21 -7.32 -5.60
C GLU A 361 -32.51 -6.73 -6.98
N GLN A 362 -31.90 -5.59 -7.31
CA GLN A 362 -32.05 -4.92 -8.60
C GLN A 362 -31.10 -5.52 -9.63
N LEU A 363 -29.86 -5.82 -9.21
CA LEU A 363 -28.90 -6.57 -10.01
C LEU A 363 -29.46 -7.96 -10.39
N ALA A 364 -30.19 -8.60 -9.47
CA ALA A 364 -30.85 -9.89 -9.67
C ALA A 364 -31.80 -9.91 -10.87
N GLN A 365 -32.41 -8.76 -11.19
CA GLN A 365 -33.41 -8.62 -12.25
C GLN A 365 -32.76 -8.23 -13.59
N GLN A 366 -31.45 -7.99 -13.62
CA GLN A 366 -30.74 -7.43 -14.77
C GLN A 366 -29.58 -8.36 -15.19
N PRO A 367 -29.84 -9.45 -15.94
CA PRO A 367 -28.85 -10.47 -16.27
C PRO A 367 -27.67 -9.93 -17.10
N LYS A 368 -27.88 -8.86 -17.90
CA LYS A 368 -26.80 -8.16 -18.61
C LYS A 368 -25.80 -7.47 -17.67
N LEU A 369 -26.28 -6.89 -16.56
CA LEU A 369 -25.37 -6.30 -15.57
C LEU A 369 -24.60 -7.37 -14.80
N MET A 370 -25.21 -8.53 -14.53
CA MET A 370 -24.47 -9.67 -13.98
C MET A 370 -23.33 -10.08 -14.91
N LEU A 371 -23.57 -10.10 -16.22
CA LEU A 371 -22.55 -10.39 -17.23
C LEU A 371 -21.42 -9.35 -17.22
N TRP A 372 -21.75 -8.06 -17.15
CA TRP A 372 -20.76 -6.98 -16.99
C TRP A 372 -19.93 -7.12 -15.71
N LYS A 373 -20.61 -7.37 -14.58
CA LYS A 373 -19.95 -7.55 -13.29
C LYS A 373 -19.04 -8.78 -13.30
N ALA A 374 -19.50 -9.90 -13.86
CA ALA A 374 -18.69 -11.10 -14.02
C ALA A 374 -17.46 -10.87 -14.90
N ARG A 375 -17.59 -10.09 -15.98
CA ARG A 375 -16.46 -9.70 -16.84
C ARG A 375 -15.40 -8.93 -16.07
N ILE A 376 -15.80 -7.96 -15.26
CA ILE A 376 -14.88 -7.18 -14.44
C ILE A 376 -14.23 -8.09 -13.38
N LEU A 377 -15.03 -8.89 -12.66
CA LEU A 377 -14.56 -9.82 -11.64
C LEU A 377 -13.54 -10.83 -12.19
N HIS A 378 -13.73 -11.32 -13.42
CA HIS A 378 -12.72 -12.14 -14.10
C HIS A 378 -11.39 -11.40 -14.25
N ASN A 379 -11.40 -10.14 -14.69
CA ASN A 379 -10.18 -9.35 -14.89
C ASN A 379 -9.48 -8.98 -13.58
N VAL A 380 -10.23 -8.73 -12.50
CA VAL A 380 -9.66 -8.50 -11.16
C VAL A 380 -9.41 -9.81 -10.38
N SER A 381 -9.42 -10.96 -11.07
CA SER A 381 -9.11 -12.29 -10.51
C SER A 381 -10.03 -12.78 -9.38
N GLN A 382 -11.26 -12.28 -9.30
CA GLN A 382 -12.30 -12.74 -8.38
C GLN A 382 -13.17 -13.84 -9.02
N ILE A 383 -12.52 -14.96 -9.36
CA ILE A 383 -13.07 -16.00 -10.24
C ILE A 383 -14.34 -16.66 -9.67
N ASP A 384 -14.40 -16.95 -8.37
CA ASP A 384 -15.56 -17.62 -7.77
C ASP A 384 -16.83 -16.74 -7.80
N LEU A 385 -16.67 -15.44 -7.57
CA LEU A 385 -17.78 -14.48 -7.65
C LEU A 385 -18.25 -14.32 -9.09
N ALA A 386 -17.32 -14.26 -10.05
CA ALA A 386 -17.64 -14.24 -11.48
C ALA A 386 -18.47 -15.46 -11.87
N LEU A 387 -18.05 -16.68 -11.48
CA LEU A 387 -18.77 -17.93 -11.78
C LEU A 387 -20.17 -17.95 -11.15
N SER A 388 -20.34 -17.45 -9.93
CA SER A 388 -21.66 -17.35 -9.27
C SER A 388 -22.63 -16.46 -10.05
N LEU A 389 -22.15 -15.30 -10.53
CA LEU A 389 -22.96 -14.39 -11.34
C LEU A 389 -23.25 -14.95 -12.74
N LEU A 390 -22.26 -15.58 -13.38
CA LEU A 390 -22.42 -16.19 -14.69
C LEU A 390 -23.45 -17.31 -14.67
N SER A 391 -23.45 -18.17 -13.63
CA SER A 391 -24.45 -19.23 -13.49
C SER A 391 -25.89 -18.69 -13.49
N ARG A 392 -26.13 -17.58 -12.76
CA ARG A 392 -27.44 -16.91 -12.73
C ARG A 392 -27.78 -16.23 -14.06
N ALA A 393 -26.81 -15.54 -14.67
CA ALA A 393 -26.98 -14.86 -15.94
C ALA A 393 -27.30 -15.85 -17.07
N ILE A 394 -26.55 -16.95 -17.18
CA ILE A 394 -26.75 -18.02 -18.17
C ILE A 394 -28.15 -18.62 -18.03
N ALA A 395 -28.58 -18.96 -16.81
CA ALA A 395 -29.93 -19.48 -16.57
C ALA A 395 -31.02 -18.48 -17.01
N SER A 396 -30.81 -17.18 -16.78
CA SER A 396 -31.73 -16.14 -17.23
C SER A 396 -31.77 -16.01 -18.75
N PHE A 397 -30.61 -16.02 -19.43
CA PHE A 397 -30.54 -15.93 -20.89
C PHE A 397 -31.09 -17.18 -21.58
N GLU A 398 -30.94 -18.35 -20.96
CA GLU A 398 -31.59 -19.59 -21.41
C GLU A 398 -33.11 -19.48 -21.34
N ALA A 399 -33.64 -18.95 -20.23
CA ALA A 399 -35.08 -18.76 -20.05
C ALA A 399 -35.67 -17.72 -21.01
N SER A 400 -34.94 -16.64 -21.31
CA SER A 400 -35.36 -15.61 -22.27
C SER A 400 -35.08 -15.96 -23.73
N GLN A 401 -34.37 -17.08 -24.00
CA GLN A 401 -33.89 -17.48 -25.32
C GLN A 401 -32.92 -16.47 -25.98
N ASP A 402 -32.21 -15.68 -25.15
CA ASP A 402 -31.15 -14.75 -25.60
C ASP A 402 -29.84 -15.51 -25.87
N TRP A 403 -29.83 -16.33 -26.92
CA TRP A 403 -28.70 -17.21 -27.27
C TRP A 403 -27.36 -16.48 -27.44
N ALA A 404 -27.37 -15.22 -27.89
CA ALA A 404 -26.14 -14.43 -28.11
C ALA A 404 -25.46 -14.07 -26.79
N LEU A 405 -26.24 -13.56 -25.83
CA LEU A 405 -25.76 -13.22 -24.48
C LEU A 405 -25.45 -14.48 -23.67
N GLN A 406 -26.20 -15.57 -23.90
CA GLN A 406 -25.89 -16.88 -23.33
C GLN A 406 -24.52 -17.37 -23.82
N ALA A 407 -24.25 -17.31 -25.13
CA ALA A 407 -22.97 -17.71 -25.69
C ALA A 407 -21.81 -16.84 -25.15
N GLU A 408 -22.02 -15.52 -25.05
CA GLU A 408 -21.04 -14.59 -24.47
C GLU A 408 -20.75 -14.91 -22.99
N ALA A 409 -21.78 -15.20 -22.20
CA ALA A 409 -21.62 -15.61 -20.80
C ALA A 409 -20.87 -16.95 -20.68
N LEU A 410 -21.18 -17.92 -21.54
CA LEU A 410 -20.48 -19.21 -21.59
C LEU A 410 -19.00 -19.07 -21.98
N VAL A 411 -18.65 -18.10 -22.84
CA VAL A 411 -17.24 -17.80 -23.16
C VAL A 411 -16.49 -17.32 -21.91
N ILE A 412 -17.07 -16.35 -21.17
CA ILE A 412 -16.46 -15.84 -19.93
C ILE A 412 -16.41 -16.93 -18.86
N GLU A 413 -17.46 -17.75 -18.74
CA GLU A 413 -17.49 -18.91 -17.83
C GLU A 413 -16.36 -19.89 -18.17
N GLY A 414 -16.17 -20.20 -19.45
CA GLY A 414 -15.07 -21.03 -19.91
C GLY A 414 -13.70 -20.49 -19.51
N MET A 415 -13.48 -19.17 -19.63
CA MET A 415 -12.24 -18.52 -19.19
C MET A 415 -12.05 -18.60 -17.67
N CYS A 416 -13.10 -18.32 -16.89
CA CYS A 416 -13.08 -18.44 -15.43
C CYS A 416 -12.79 -19.88 -14.95
N LEU A 417 -13.46 -20.87 -15.55
CA LEU A 417 -13.24 -22.29 -15.23
C LEU A 417 -11.81 -22.73 -15.52
N ARG A 418 -11.23 -22.27 -16.64
CA ARG A 418 -9.82 -22.52 -16.96
C ARG A 418 -8.89 -21.88 -15.94
N ALA A 419 -9.14 -20.64 -15.53
CA ALA A 419 -8.35 -19.95 -14.51
C ALA A 419 -8.43 -20.64 -13.14
N LYS A 420 -9.56 -21.30 -12.84
CA LYS A 420 -9.76 -22.12 -11.64
C LYS A 420 -9.11 -23.51 -11.71
N GLY A 421 -8.63 -23.92 -12.88
CA GLY A 421 -8.03 -25.24 -13.11
C GLY A 421 -9.03 -26.33 -13.55
N ASP A 422 -10.32 -26.01 -13.74
CA ASP A 422 -11.32 -26.93 -14.24
C ASP A 422 -11.35 -26.91 -15.78
N HIS A 423 -10.31 -27.48 -16.38
CA HIS A 423 -10.10 -27.46 -17.83
C HIS A 423 -11.20 -28.21 -18.60
N GLU A 424 -11.74 -29.28 -18.03
CA GLU A 424 -12.79 -30.08 -18.67
C GLU A 424 -14.12 -29.33 -18.68
N ALA A 425 -14.53 -28.70 -17.57
CA ALA A 425 -15.73 -27.87 -17.54
C ALA A 425 -15.57 -26.63 -18.44
N SER A 426 -14.38 -26.02 -18.48
CA SER A 426 -14.06 -24.93 -19.40
C SER A 426 -14.31 -25.35 -20.86
N LYS A 427 -13.75 -26.48 -21.29
CA LYS A 427 -13.96 -27.03 -22.64
C LYS A 427 -15.44 -27.26 -22.94
N GLN A 428 -16.21 -27.79 -21.98
CA GLN A 428 -17.65 -28.05 -22.17
C GLN A 428 -18.45 -26.76 -22.35
N ALA A 429 -18.21 -25.74 -21.51
CA ALA A 429 -18.86 -24.44 -21.64
C ALA A 429 -18.56 -23.79 -23.00
N LEU A 430 -17.30 -23.86 -23.45
CA LEU A 430 -16.86 -23.28 -24.72
C LEU A 430 -17.41 -24.04 -25.94
N LYS A 431 -17.49 -25.37 -25.89
CA LYS A 431 -18.18 -26.16 -26.93
C LYS A 431 -19.67 -25.82 -27.01
N LYS A 432 -20.32 -25.58 -25.87
CA LYS A 432 -21.72 -25.14 -25.83
C LYS A 432 -21.88 -23.75 -26.45
N ALA A 433 -20.98 -22.81 -26.13
CA ALA A 433 -20.99 -21.47 -26.73
C ALA A 433 -20.81 -21.53 -28.26
N GLU A 434 -19.83 -22.28 -28.74
CA GLU A 434 -19.58 -22.48 -30.17
C GLU A 434 -20.79 -23.10 -30.87
N ALA A 435 -21.38 -24.16 -30.30
CA ALA A 435 -22.55 -24.82 -30.88
C ALA A 435 -23.76 -23.88 -30.98
N LEU A 436 -24.00 -23.05 -29.97
CA LEU A 436 -25.06 -22.03 -30.00
C LEU A 436 -24.80 -21.01 -31.13
N LEU A 437 -23.57 -20.50 -31.24
CA LEU A 437 -23.21 -19.53 -32.26
C LEU A 437 -23.32 -20.11 -33.67
N LEU A 438 -22.90 -21.35 -33.88
CA LEU A 438 -23.05 -22.02 -35.19
C LEU A 438 -24.51 -22.32 -35.53
N ALA A 439 -25.32 -22.73 -34.56
CA ALA A 439 -26.73 -23.05 -34.78
C ALA A 439 -27.58 -21.83 -35.17
N HIS A 440 -27.18 -20.64 -34.72
CA HIS A 440 -27.92 -19.39 -34.92
C HIS A 440 -27.26 -18.40 -35.89
N ASP A 441 -26.20 -18.81 -36.61
CA ASP A 441 -25.40 -17.93 -37.48
C ASP A 441 -24.94 -16.67 -36.73
N GLY A 442 -24.38 -16.89 -35.54
CA GLY A 442 -24.00 -15.84 -34.60
C GLY A 442 -22.90 -14.92 -35.12
N PRO A 443 -22.69 -13.76 -34.46
CA PRO A 443 -21.71 -12.78 -34.91
C PRO A 443 -20.32 -13.38 -35.07
N ALA A 444 -19.73 -13.23 -36.27
CA ALA A 444 -18.41 -13.78 -36.58
C ALA A 444 -17.31 -13.42 -35.56
N PRO A 445 -17.25 -12.19 -34.99
CA PRO A 445 -16.29 -11.87 -33.92
C PRO A 445 -16.47 -12.73 -32.66
N LEU A 446 -17.71 -12.94 -32.21
CA LEU A 446 -18.00 -13.73 -31.01
C LEU A 446 -17.73 -15.22 -31.24
N LEU A 447 -18.04 -15.75 -32.42
CA LEU A 447 -17.65 -17.11 -32.81
C LEU A 447 -16.13 -17.28 -32.87
N THR A 448 -15.41 -16.30 -33.40
CA THR A 448 -13.94 -16.32 -33.42
C THR A 448 -13.36 -16.32 -32.01
N GLU A 449 -13.93 -15.54 -31.09
CA GLU A 449 -13.54 -15.52 -29.69
C GLU A 449 -13.82 -16.85 -28.99
N ALA A 450 -15.02 -17.42 -29.16
CA ALA A 450 -15.38 -18.72 -28.59
C ALA A 450 -14.42 -19.83 -29.06
N ARG A 451 -14.11 -19.88 -30.36
CA ARG A 451 -13.17 -20.84 -30.95
C ARG A 451 -11.74 -20.65 -30.46
N LYS A 452 -11.29 -19.40 -30.32
CA LYS A 452 -9.98 -19.08 -29.72
C LYS A 452 -9.90 -19.65 -28.30
N GLN A 453 -10.88 -19.31 -27.46
CA GLN A 453 -10.89 -19.76 -26.07
C GLN A 453 -11.00 -21.29 -25.97
N LEU A 454 -11.79 -21.93 -26.85
CA LEU A 454 -11.88 -23.38 -26.95
C LEU A 454 -10.54 -24.02 -27.30
N GLY A 455 -9.83 -23.50 -28.30
CA GLY A 455 -8.50 -23.97 -28.69
C GLY A 455 -7.50 -23.91 -27.52
N ILE A 456 -7.50 -22.81 -26.76
CA ILE A 456 -6.68 -22.68 -25.56
C ILE A 456 -7.07 -23.74 -24.52
N SER A 457 -8.36 -23.91 -24.22
CA SER A 457 -8.78 -24.93 -23.23
C SER A 457 -8.51 -26.37 -23.66
N LEU A 458 -8.56 -26.66 -24.97
CA LEU A 458 -8.18 -27.97 -25.51
C LEU A 458 -6.69 -28.30 -25.28
N ASN A 459 -5.80 -27.29 -25.30
CA ASN A 459 -4.39 -27.49 -24.93
C ASN A 459 -4.27 -27.97 -23.48
N TRP A 460 -4.97 -27.32 -22.55
CA TRP A 460 -4.95 -27.70 -21.13
C TRP A 460 -5.57 -29.08 -20.87
N CYS A 461 -6.52 -29.53 -21.70
CA CYS A 461 -7.06 -30.89 -21.68
C CYS A 461 -6.14 -31.94 -22.35
N GLY A 462 -5.05 -31.55 -23.00
CA GLY A 462 -4.18 -32.46 -23.76
C GLY A 462 -4.78 -32.94 -25.10
N GLU A 463 -5.85 -32.30 -25.60
CA GLU A 463 -6.49 -32.63 -26.89
C GLU A 463 -5.80 -31.88 -28.06
N LEU A 464 -4.48 -32.05 -28.17
CA LEU A 464 -3.57 -31.18 -28.93
C LEU A 464 -3.89 -31.05 -30.42
N LYS A 465 -4.44 -32.10 -31.05
CA LYS A 465 -4.83 -32.06 -32.48
C LYS A 465 -6.06 -31.20 -32.74
N GLN A 466 -7.04 -31.24 -31.83
CA GLN A 466 -8.22 -30.39 -31.92
C GLN A 466 -7.81 -28.94 -31.61
N ALA A 467 -6.96 -28.74 -30.60
CA ALA A 467 -6.40 -27.42 -30.29
C ALA A 467 -5.67 -26.80 -31.49
N GLU A 468 -4.80 -27.57 -32.17
CA GLU A 468 -4.13 -27.12 -33.40
C GLU A 468 -5.13 -26.70 -34.47
N THR A 469 -6.21 -27.45 -34.65
CA THR A 469 -7.24 -27.17 -35.66
C THR A 469 -7.96 -25.85 -35.36
N GLU A 470 -8.41 -25.67 -34.12
CA GLU A 470 -9.11 -24.43 -33.71
C GLU A 470 -8.19 -23.22 -33.76
N LEU A 471 -6.99 -23.32 -33.18
CA LEU A 471 -6.04 -22.21 -33.09
C LEU A 471 -5.54 -21.77 -34.46
N ARG A 472 -5.22 -22.70 -35.38
CA ARG A 472 -4.86 -22.35 -36.76
C ARG A 472 -6.00 -21.63 -37.47
N GLY A 473 -7.23 -22.13 -37.32
CA GLY A 473 -8.40 -21.55 -37.97
C GLY A 473 -8.68 -20.11 -37.55
N VAL A 474 -8.52 -19.78 -36.26
CA VAL A 474 -8.71 -18.39 -35.78
C VAL A 474 -7.49 -17.51 -36.03
N LEU A 475 -6.27 -18.07 -36.07
CA LEU A 475 -5.05 -17.32 -36.36
C LEU A 475 -5.14 -16.62 -37.73
N ASP A 476 -5.56 -17.34 -38.78
CA ASP A 476 -5.73 -16.79 -40.13
C ASP A 476 -6.71 -15.59 -40.14
N ILE A 477 -7.76 -15.63 -39.32
CA ILE A 477 -8.74 -14.54 -39.19
C ILE A 477 -8.11 -13.31 -38.54
N TYR A 478 -7.36 -13.48 -37.45
CA TYR A 478 -6.70 -12.37 -36.76
C TYR A 478 -5.60 -11.74 -37.62
N GLU A 479 -4.86 -12.55 -38.38
CA GLU A 479 -3.87 -12.06 -39.35
C GLU A 479 -4.50 -11.19 -40.43
N ALA A 480 -5.60 -11.66 -41.03
CA ALA A 480 -6.32 -10.89 -42.05
C ALA A 480 -6.85 -9.56 -41.53
N LYS A 481 -7.20 -9.49 -40.23
CA LYS A 481 -7.66 -8.27 -39.56
C LYS A 481 -6.52 -7.36 -39.08
N GLY A 482 -5.27 -7.84 -39.07
CA GLY A 482 -4.15 -7.11 -38.49
C GLY A 482 -4.21 -6.99 -36.96
N ASP A 483 -4.91 -7.90 -36.27
CA ASP A 483 -5.02 -7.93 -34.81
C ASP A 483 -3.76 -8.53 -34.19
N VAL A 484 -2.76 -7.68 -33.99
CA VAL A 484 -1.42 -8.07 -33.52
C VAL A 484 -1.48 -8.77 -32.16
N TYR A 485 -2.39 -8.38 -31.27
CA TYR A 485 -2.52 -8.96 -29.93
C TYR A 485 -3.01 -10.41 -30.01
N ASN A 486 -4.12 -10.66 -30.71
CA ASN A 486 -4.65 -12.01 -30.82
C ASN A 486 -3.78 -12.91 -31.71
N VAL A 487 -3.07 -12.37 -32.71
CA VAL A 487 -2.03 -13.12 -33.44
C VAL A 487 -0.94 -13.63 -32.49
N ALA A 488 -0.46 -12.77 -31.58
CA ALA A 488 0.59 -13.15 -30.64
C ALA A 488 0.12 -14.24 -29.66
N LEU A 489 -1.07 -14.06 -29.08
CA LEU A 489 -1.66 -15.00 -28.13
C LEU A 489 -1.89 -16.37 -28.77
N VAL A 490 -2.56 -16.41 -29.93
CA VAL A 490 -2.88 -17.67 -30.61
C VAL A 490 -1.63 -18.37 -31.12
N ALA A 491 -0.61 -17.63 -31.57
CA ALA A 491 0.67 -18.22 -31.96
C ALA A 491 1.40 -18.85 -30.76
N ASP A 492 1.38 -18.21 -29.58
CA ASP A 492 1.98 -18.75 -28.33
C ASP A 492 1.30 -20.08 -27.95
N ASP A 493 -0.03 -20.11 -27.91
CA ASP A 493 -0.81 -21.32 -27.58
C ASP A 493 -0.68 -22.43 -28.64
N LEU A 494 -0.61 -22.09 -29.93
CA LEU A 494 -0.38 -23.05 -31.00
C LEU A 494 1.03 -23.67 -30.89
N ALA A 495 2.04 -22.86 -30.54
CA ALA A 495 3.39 -23.34 -30.31
C ALA A 495 3.46 -24.33 -29.13
N ILE A 496 2.74 -24.06 -28.03
CA ILE A 496 2.63 -24.98 -26.89
C ILE A 496 2.04 -26.32 -27.32
N ALA A 497 0.94 -26.31 -28.10
CA ALA A 497 0.31 -27.52 -28.61
C ALA A 497 1.28 -28.37 -29.45
N LEU A 498 1.99 -27.71 -30.37
CA LEU A 498 2.97 -28.33 -31.26
C LEU A 498 4.16 -28.91 -30.48
N ALA A 499 4.66 -28.19 -29.48
CA ALA A 499 5.76 -28.64 -28.63
C ALA A 499 5.38 -29.90 -27.83
N GLN A 500 4.17 -29.94 -27.26
CA GLN A 500 3.66 -31.12 -26.54
C GLN A 500 3.43 -32.33 -27.46
N MET A 501 3.18 -32.11 -28.75
CA MET A 501 3.14 -33.17 -29.77
C MET A 501 4.54 -33.62 -30.25
N GLY A 502 5.62 -33.06 -29.71
CA GLY A 502 6.99 -33.37 -30.14
C GLY A 502 7.43 -32.69 -31.44
N ARG A 503 6.58 -31.83 -32.03
CA ARG A 503 6.84 -31.08 -33.27
C ARG A 503 7.63 -29.80 -32.96
N LEU A 504 8.80 -29.95 -32.34
CA LEU A 504 9.57 -28.82 -31.81
C LEU A 504 9.92 -27.78 -32.89
N ALA A 505 10.28 -28.21 -34.10
CA ALA A 505 10.65 -27.29 -35.18
C ALA A 505 9.48 -26.39 -35.62
N ASP A 506 8.26 -26.95 -35.67
CA ASP A 506 7.05 -26.19 -36.02
C ASP A 506 6.70 -25.21 -34.89
N ALA A 507 6.82 -25.64 -33.64
CA ALA A 507 6.58 -24.79 -32.48
C ALA A 507 7.52 -23.57 -32.41
N ALA A 508 8.80 -23.74 -32.77
CA ALA A 508 9.76 -22.62 -32.82
C ALA A 508 9.30 -21.48 -33.73
N ILE A 509 8.70 -21.80 -34.88
CA ILE A 509 8.19 -20.82 -35.84
C ILE A 509 7.11 -19.95 -35.20
N TYR A 510 6.18 -20.56 -34.48
CA TYR A 510 5.06 -19.85 -33.86
C TYR A 510 5.48 -19.10 -32.58
N PHE A 511 6.40 -19.62 -31.77
CA PHE A 511 6.97 -18.85 -30.66
C PHE A 511 7.76 -17.64 -31.13
N GLU A 512 8.57 -17.75 -32.20
CA GLU A 512 9.30 -16.60 -32.75
C GLU A 512 8.33 -15.53 -33.28
N ARG A 513 7.24 -15.97 -33.90
CA ARG A 513 6.16 -15.08 -34.33
C ARG A 513 5.51 -14.36 -33.14
N ALA A 514 5.13 -15.09 -32.10
CA ALA A 514 4.55 -14.51 -30.88
C ALA A 514 5.52 -13.53 -30.22
N ARG A 515 6.82 -13.88 -30.13
CA ARG A 515 7.88 -13.03 -29.58
C ARG A 515 7.94 -11.67 -30.27
N GLN A 516 7.94 -11.65 -31.60
CA GLN A 516 7.99 -10.41 -32.38
C GLN A 516 6.74 -9.54 -32.18
N CYS A 517 5.55 -10.16 -32.14
CA CYS A 517 4.31 -9.45 -31.90
C CYS A 517 4.24 -8.86 -30.47
N TRP A 518 4.63 -9.62 -29.45
CA TRP A 518 4.68 -9.13 -28.07
C TRP A 518 5.67 -8.00 -27.87
N LEU A 519 6.84 -8.08 -28.52
CA LEU A 519 7.82 -7.02 -28.52
C LEU A 519 7.27 -5.73 -29.16
N LYS A 520 6.57 -5.85 -30.30
CA LYS A 520 5.93 -4.71 -30.99
C LYS A 520 4.85 -4.05 -30.13
N LEU A 521 4.11 -4.84 -29.35
CA LEU A 521 3.05 -4.35 -28.47
C LEU A 521 3.55 -3.76 -27.15
N GLY A 522 4.83 -3.90 -26.82
CA GLY A 522 5.37 -3.50 -25.51
C GLY A 522 4.82 -4.34 -24.35
N ASN A 523 4.29 -5.54 -24.60
CA ASN A 523 3.78 -6.43 -23.55
C ASN A 523 4.92 -7.28 -22.99
N ASP A 524 5.66 -6.71 -22.04
CA ASP A 524 6.87 -7.33 -21.48
C ASP A 524 6.61 -8.66 -20.77
N ALA A 525 5.49 -8.77 -20.07
CA ALA A 525 5.14 -10.01 -19.35
C ALA A 525 4.92 -11.18 -20.32
N ALA A 526 4.13 -10.98 -21.38
CA ALA A 526 3.90 -12.01 -22.40
C ALA A 526 5.18 -12.30 -23.20
N HIS A 527 5.93 -11.26 -23.56
CA HIS A 527 7.20 -11.39 -24.26
C HIS A 527 8.20 -12.28 -23.50
N LEU A 528 8.44 -12.01 -22.21
CA LEU A 528 9.39 -12.78 -21.39
C LEU A 528 8.98 -14.25 -21.22
N ARG A 529 7.66 -14.51 -21.10
CA ARG A 529 7.14 -15.89 -21.05
C ARG A 529 7.41 -16.64 -22.36
N THR A 530 7.12 -16.02 -23.50
CA THR A 530 7.37 -16.62 -24.82
C THR A 530 8.87 -16.84 -25.05
N VAL A 531 9.73 -15.90 -24.64
CA VAL A 531 11.20 -16.03 -24.71
C VAL A 531 11.70 -17.21 -23.88
N ASN A 532 11.21 -17.38 -22.66
CA ASN A 532 11.57 -18.53 -21.82
C ASN A 532 11.18 -19.86 -22.49
N ASN A 533 9.95 -19.95 -23.01
CA ASN A 533 9.46 -21.15 -23.69
C ASN A 533 10.26 -21.47 -24.96
N LEU A 534 10.60 -20.45 -25.76
CA LEU A 534 11.44 -20.59 -26.95
C LEU A 534 12.85 -21.05 -26.60
N GLY A 535 13.45 -20.51 -25.54
CA GLY A 535 14.76 -20.92 -25.04
C GLY A 535 14.79 -22.38 -24.61
N VAL A 536 13.80 -22.84 -23.84
CA VAL A 536 13.62 -24.26 -23.47
C VAL A 536 13.46 -25.12 -24.72
N LEU A 537 12.70 -24.66 -25.71
CA LEU A 537 12.47 -25.41 -26.93
C LEU A 537 13.75 -25.60 -27.76
N TYR A 538 14.57 -24.56 -27.90
CA TYR A 538 15.89 -24.67 -28.55
C TYR A 538 16.82 -25.60 -27.75
N TYR A 539 16.80 -25.54 -26.42
CA TYR A 539 17.53 -26.48 -25.58
C TYR A 539 17.10 -27.94 -25.83
N LEU A 540 15.79 -28.21 -25.93
CA LEU A 540 15.27 -29.56 -26.22
C LEU A 540 15.61 -30.06 -27.64
N GLN A 541 15.81 -29.16 -28.59
CA GLN A 541 16.32 -29.49 -29.93
C GLN A 541 17.84 -29.77 -29.95
N GLY A 542 18.55 -29.31 -28.91
CA GLY A 542 20.01 -29.33 -28.84
C GLY A 542 20.69 -28.14 -29.51
N GLU A 543 19.93 -27.10 -29.87
CA GLU A 543 20.42 -25.85 -30.46
C GLU A 543 20.87 -24.89 -29.34
N PHE A 544 21.93 -25.26 -28.63
CA PHE A 544 22.38 -24.54 -27.43
C PHE A 544 22.74 -23.08 -27.66
N ASP A 545 23.33 -22.74 -28.80
CA ASP A 545 23.73 -21.34 -29.06
C ASP A 545 22.49 -20.44 -29.30
N GLN A 546 21.43 -21.00 -29.91
CA GLN A 546 20.15 -20.28 -30.06
C GLN A 546 19.42 -20.14 -28.72
N ALA A 547 19.39 -21.22 -27.92
CA ALA A 547 18.81 -21.19 -26.58
C ALA A 547 19.51 -20.15 -25.69
N GLU A 548 20.84 -20.14 -25.67
CA GLU A 548 21.64 -19.19 -24.89
C GLU A 548 21.39 -17.74 -25.31
N THR A 549 21.33 -17.47 -26.61
CA THR A 549 21.04 -16.12 -27.15
C THR A 549 19.66 -15.64 -26.68
N VAL A 550 18.63 -16.45 -26.88
CA VAL A 550 17.25 -16.08 -26.56
C VAL A 550 17.04 -15.92 -25.05
N LEU A 551 17.57 -16.84 -24.25
CA LEU A 551 17.47 -16.76 -22.78
C LEU A 551 18.25 -15.56 -22.23
N GLY A 552 19.43 -15.25 -22.78
CA GLY A 552 20.24 -14.09 -22.40
C GLY A 552 19.53 -12.77 -22.70
N GLU A 553 18.98 -12.61 -23.90
CA GLU A 553 18.17 -11.43 -24.28
C GLU A 553 16.97 -11.24 -23.34
N GLY A 554 16.30 -12.35 -22.98
CA GLY A 554 15.22 -12.35 -22.01
C GLY A 554 15.67 -11.89 -20.63
N LEU A 555 16.80 -12.42 -20.15
CA LEU A 555 17.33 -12.14 -18.81
C LEU A 555 17.72 -10.66 -18.67
N ASP A 556 18.41 -10.10 -19.67
CA ASP A 556 18.76 -8.68 -19.71
C ASP A 556 17.52 -7.77 -19.70
N ARG A 557 16.45 -8.19 -20.37
CA ARG A 557 15.18 -7.45 -20.36
C ARG A 557 14.48 -7.57 -19.01
N ALA A 558 14.40 -8.76 -18.42
CA ALA A 558 13.78 -8.98 -17.12
C ALA A 558 14.48 -8.17 -16.01
N GLY A 559 15.82 -8.15 -16.02
CA GLY A 559 16.62 -7.38 -15.06
C GLY A 559 16.41 -5.87 -15.18
N ARG A 560 16.30 -5.32 -16.40
CA ARG A 560 15.98 -3.89 -16.60
C ARG A 560 14.58 -3.49 -16.10
N LEU A 561 13.65 -4.42 -16.09
CA LEU A 561 12.27 -4.22 -15.63
C LEU A 561 12.09 -4.57 -14.14
N SER A 562 13.14 -5.01 -13.45
CA SER A 562 13.09 -5.52 -12.08
C SER A 562 12.02 -6.61 -11.88
N ASN A 563 11.82 -7.46 -12.88
CA ASN A 563 10.77 -8.50 -12.85
C ASN A 563 11.36 -9.85 -12.41
N ALA A 564 11.32 -10.08 -11.10
CA ALA A 564 12.01 -11.20 -10.46
C ALA A 564 11.52 -12.60 -10.90
N ARG A 565 10.24 -12.75 -11.27
CA ARG A 565 9.67 -14.08 -11.57
C ARG A 565 10.12 -14.64 -12.93
N PRO A 566 10.01 -13.91 -14.06
CA PRO A 566 10.60 -14.35 -15.32
C PRO A 566 12.13 -14.47 -15.24
N GLU A 567 12.79 -13.57 -14.51
CA GLU A 567 14.24 -13.63 -14.29
C GLU A 567 14.67 -14.98 -13.69
N MET A 568 13.93 -15.46 -12.68
CA MET A 568 14.18 -16.74 -12.03
C MET A 568 14.15 -17.92 -13.02
N TYR A 569 13.11 -18.03 -13.86
CA TYR A 569 13.00 -19.11 -14.85
C TYR A 569 14.07 -19.00 -15.96
N LEU A 570 14.37 -17.78 -16.42
CA LEU A 570 15.40 -17.55 -17.43
C LEU A 570 16.79 -17.94 -16.92
N ARG A 571 17.15 -17.55 -15.69
CA ARG A 571 18.42 -17.94 -15.05
C ARG A 571 18.50 -19.46 -14.83
N GLN A 572 17.40 -20.10 -14.41
CA GLN A 572 17.34 -21.56 -14.24
C GLN A 572 17.63 -22.29 -15.55
N ASN A 573 16.94 -21.91 -16.63
CA ASN A 573 17.13 -22.54 -17.94
C ASN A 573 18.53 -22.28 -18.51
N LEU A 574 19.10 -21.10 -18.26
CA LEU A 574 20.48 -20.80 -18.63
C LEU A 574 21.47 -21.64 -17.81
N ALA A 575 21.22 -21.87 -16.52
CA ALA A 575 22.05 -22.73 -15.67
C ALA A 575 22.09 -24.18 -16.16
N ASP A 576 20.94 -24.76 -16.52
CA ASP A 576 20.86 -26.10 -17.11
C ASP A 576 21.66 -26.19 -18.40
N LEU A 577 21.55 -25.19 -19.26
CA LEU A 577 22.31 -25.09 -20.50
C LEU A 577 23.82 -25.01 -20.24
N LYS A 578 24.25 -24.17 -19.28
CA LYS A 578 25.66 -24.02 -18.89
C LYS A 578 26.23 -25.31 -18.33
N ARG A 579 25.47 -26.03 -17.48
CA ARG A 579 25.85 -27.35 -16.97
C ARG A 579 26.09 -28.32 -18.13
N ASP A 580 25.21 -28.34 -19.12
CA ASP A 580 25.28 -29.32 -20.21
C ASP A 580 26.33 -28.95 -21.29
N LYS A 581 26.73 -27.68 -21.39
CA LYS A 581 27.93 -27.23 -22.13
C LYS A 581 29.25 -27.54 -21.39
N GLY A 582 29.19 -27.90 -20.11
CA GLY A 582 30.36 -28.16 -19.26
C GLY A 582 30.92 -26.93 -18.55
N GLU A 583 30.20 -25.81 -18.58
CA GLU A 583 30.54 -24.54 -17.93
C GLU A 583 30.04 -24.54 -16.47
N TYR A 584 30.56 -25.47 -15.66
CA TYR A 584 29.97 -25.79 -14.35
C TYR A 584 30.00 -24.64 -13.33
N GLY A 585 31.06 -23.80 -13.34
CA GLY A 585 31.15 -22.64 -12.44
C GLY A 585 30.01 -21.65 -12.67
N LEU A 586 29.80 -21.25 -13.93
CA LEU A 586 28.69 -20.37 -14.33
C LEU A 586 27.32 -21.00 -14.03
N ALA A 587 27.18 -22.32 -14.21
CA ALA A 587 25.94 -23.01 -13.86
C ALA A 587 25.62 -22.90 -12.36
N ILE A 588 26.62 -23.10 -11.49
CA ILE A 588 26.45 -22.97 -10.04
C ILE A 588 26.10 -21.53 -9.66
N GLU A 589 26.79 -20.54 -10.21
CA GLU A 589 26.50 -19.11 -9.96
C GLU A 589 25.03 -18.78 -10.29
N LEU A 590 24.57 -19.17 -11.49
CA LEU A 590 23.19 -18.95 -11.92
C LEU A 590 22.18 -19.68 -11.02
N TYR A 591 22.43 -20.94 -10.65
CA TYR A 591 21.56 -21.66 -9.72
C TYR A 591 21.51 -21.02 -8.32
N SER A 592 22.64 -20.54 -7.80
CA SER A 592 22.70 -19.84 -6.51
C SER A 592 21.87 -18.56 -6.51
N GLU A 593 21.92 -17.79 -7.60
CA GLU A 593 21.07 -16.61 -7.75
C GLU A 593 19.58 -16.97 -7.82
N VAL A 594 19.24 -18.05 -8.51
CA VAL A 594 17.86 -18.55 -8.57
C VAL A 594 17.38 -18.99 -7.19
N LEU A 595 18.20 -19.71 -6.41
CA LEU A 595 17.82 -20.11 -5.04
C LEU A 595 17.56 -18.90 -4.15
N ARG A 596 18.37 -17.85 -4.26
CA ARG A 596 18.16 -16.59 -3.55
C ARG A 596 16.84 -15.91 -3.96
N LEU A 597 16.49 -15.92 -5.25
CA LEU A 597 15.21 -15.38 -5.74
C LEU A 597 14.03 -16.27 -5.30
N ALA A 598 14.14 -17.58 -5.41
CA ALA A 598 13.08 -18.54 -5.06
C ALA A 598 12.74 -18.52 -3.56
N GLN A 599 13.73 -18.28 -2.69
CA GLN A 599 13.51 -18.08 -1.25
C GLN A 599 12.58 -16.89 -0.95
N THR A 600 12.55 -15.87 -1.80
CA THR A 600 11.67 -14.70 -1.62
C THR A 600 10.22 -14.93 -2.09
N MET A 601 9.93 -16.06 -2.77
CA MET A 601 8.64 -16.31 -3.44
C MET A 601 7.89 -17.58 -2.94
N ASP A 602 8.40 -18.29 -1.91
CA ASP A 602 7.93 -19.63 -1.43
C ASP A 602 7.68 -20.67 -2.54
N GLU A 603 8.46 -20.61 -3.64
CA GLU A 603 8.38 -21.57 -4.73
C GLU A 603 9.19 -22.84 -4.37
N VAL A 604 8.66 -23.68 -3.46
CA VAL A 604 9.38 -24.88 -2.97
C VAL A 604 9.66 -25.90 -4.08
N LEU A 605 8.77 -26.01 -5.07
CA LEU A 605 8.99 -26.87 -6.24
C LEU A 605 10.21 -26.43 -7.05
N ILE A 606 10.39 -25.12 -7.28
CA ILE A 606 11.57 -24.63 -7.99
C ILE A 606 12.82 -24.85 -7.13
N SER A 607 12.74 -24.63 -5.81
CA SER A 607 13.87 -24.86 -4.91
C SER A 607 14.34 -26.32 -4.91
N SER A 608 13.41 -27.28 -4.97
CA SER A 608 13.73 -28.70 -5.12
C SER A 608 14.42 -28.98 -6.46
N TYR A 609 13.86 -28.46 -7.57
CA TYR A 609 14.42 -28.61 -8.90
C TYR A 609 15.84 -28.02 -9.02
N ILE A 610 16.07 -26.82 -8.50
CA ILE A 610 17.37 -26.15 -8.54
C ILE A 610 18.38 -26.88 -7.68
N SER A 611 17.99 -27.33 -6.48
CA SER A 611 18.86 -28.13 -5.61
C SER A 611 19.31 -29.42 -6.31
N ASP A 612 18.43 -30.06 -7.06
CA ASP A 612 18.76 -31.23 -7.89
C ASP A 612 19.71 -30.86 -9.06
N GLY A 613 19.49 -29.72 -9.71
CA GLY A 613 20.38 -29.17 -10.75
C GLY A 613 21.80 -28.90 -10.25
N VAL A 614 21.93 -28.31 -9.06
CA VAL A 614 23.23 -28.09 -8.37
C VAL A 614 23.88 -29.43 -8.02
N ALA A 615 23.13 -30.37 -7.47
CA ALA A 615 23.63 -31.71 -7.14
C ALA A 615 24.19 -32.45 -8.36
N LYS A 616 23.48 -32.38 -9.50
CA LYS A 616 23.93 -32.92 -10.79
C LYS A 616 25.20 -32.23 -11.27
N THR A 617 25.31 -30.91 -11.07
CA THR A 617 26.49 -30.13 -11.48
C THR A 617 27.73 -30.53 -10.69
N TYR A 618 27.66 -30.58 -9.35
CA TYR A 618 28.76 -31.08 -8.52
C TYR A 618 29.12 -32.54 -8.83
N ARG A 619 28.14 -33.39 -9.15
CA ARG A 619 28.40 -34.77 -9.58
C ARG A 619 29.27 -34.80 -10.84
N LEU A 620 28.97 -33.95 -11.82
CA LEU A 620 29.71 -33.86 -13.08
C LEU A 620 31.12 -33.27 -12.91
N MET A 621 31.33 -32.45 -11.87
CA MET A 621 32.65 -31.97 -11.46
C MET A 621 33.47 -33.03 -10.72
N GLY A 622 32.83 -34.11 -10.23
CA GLY A 622 33.47 -35.13 -9.42
C GLY A 622 33.51 -34.82 -7.92
N ASP A 623 32.79 -33.77 -7.47
CA ASP A 623 32.67 -33.42 -6.05
C ASP A 623 31.55 -34.23 -5.40
N ALA A 624 31.92 -35.38 -4.86
CA ALA A 624 30.99 -36.31 -4.23
C ALA A 624 30.37 -35.76 -2.93
N ALA A 625 31.07 -34.89 -2.21
CA ALA A 625 30.61 -34.36 -0.93
C ALA A 625 29.46 -33.37 -1.15
N ASN A 626 29.69 -32.36 -1.99
CA ASN A 626 28.67 -31.36 -2.31
C ASN A 626 27.50 -31.97 -3.10
N SER A 627 27.78 -32.86 -4.05
CA SER A 627 26.72 -33.55 -4.80
C SER A 627 25.76 -34.33 -3.91
N GLY A 628 26.29 -35.07 -2.92
CA GLY A 628 25.49 -35.82 -1.95
C GLY A 628 24.62 -34.93 -1.06
N ALA A 629 25.18 -33.84 -0.53
CA ALA A 629 24.46 -32.90 0.32
C ALA A 629 23.30 -32.22 -0.41
N TRP A 630 23.56 -31.70 -1.62
CA TRP A 630 22.54 -31.03 -2.43
C TRP A 630 21.44 -32.00 -2.92
N ALA A 631 21.79 -33.24 -3.26
CA ALA A 631 20.80 -34.24 -3.66
C ALA A 631 19.87 -34.64 -2.50
N GLN A 632 20.39 -34.72 -1.27
CA GLN A 632 19.57 -34.96 -0.08
C GLN A 632 18.63 -33.80 0.22
N ARG A 633 19.11 -32.55 0.07
CA ARG A 633 18.27 -31.36 0.19
C ARG A 633 17.14 -31.38 -0.85
N ALA A 634 17.46 -31.66 -2.11
CA ALA A 634 16.47 -31.74 -3.18
C ALA A 634 15.37 -32.77 -2.88
N LEU A 635 15.76 -33.96 -2.40
CA LEU A 635 14.82 -35.01 -1.99
C LEU A 635 13.97 -34.59 -0.79
N ALA A 636 14.57 -33.98 0.24
CA ALA A 636 13.82 -33.53 1.41
C ALA A 636 12.74 -32.48 1.03
N LEU A 637 13.10 -31.53 0.17
CA LEU A 637 12.15 -30.53 -0.36
C LEU A 637 11.04 -31.20 -1.20
N ALA A 638 11.40 -32.20 -2.01
CA ALA A 638 10.45 -32.97 -2.81
C ALA A 638 9.50 -33.81 -1.94
N GLU A 639 9.98 -34.36 -0.81
CA GLU A 639 9.16 -35.15 0.12
C GLU A 639 8.25 -34.27 1.00
N GLU A 640 8.64 -33.02 1.31
CA GLU A 640 7.83 -32.10 2.12
C GLU A 640 6.66 -31.48 1.35
N LYS A 641 6.94 -30.89 0.18
CA LYS A 641 5.94 -30.12 -0.60
C LYS A 641 5.92 -30.47 -2.10
N GLY A 642 6.73 -31.43 -2.55
CA GLY A 642 6.78 -31.87 -3.95
C GLY A 642 5.75 -32.94 -4.30
N GLY A 643 5.82 -33.44 -5.53
CA GLY A 643 5.03 -34.55 -6.02
C GLY A 643 5.88 -35.78 -6.35
N THR A 644 5.20 -36.81 -6.84
CA THR A 644 5.79 -38.07 -7.30
C THR A 644 6.88 -37.83 -8.36
N LEU A 645 6.74 -36.78 -9.17
CA LEU A 645 7.72 -36.35 -10.17
C LEU A 645 9.04 -35.93 -9.53
N GLU A 646 9.03 -34.96 -8.62
CA GLU A 646 10.22 -34.36 -8.00
C GLU A 646 10.99 -35.40 -7.17
N ILE A 647 10.27 -36.28 -6.47
CA ILE A 647 10.86 -37.40 -5.73
C ILE A 647 11.52 -38.37 -6.72
N GLY A 648 10.89 -38.64 -7.87
CA GLY A 648 11.45 -39.48 -8.93
C GLY A 648 12.73 -38.91 -9.54
N VAL A 649 12.75 -37.60 -9.81
CA VAL A 649 13.94 -36.89 -10.32
C VAL A 649 15.08 -36.93 -9.29
N SER A 650 14.81 -36.56 -8.04
CA SER A 650 15.82 -36.57 -6.96
C SER A 650 16.36 -37.98 -6.69
N SER A 651 15.48 -39.00 -6.75
CA SER A 651 15.87 -40.40 -6.63
C SER A 651 16.80 -40.84 -7.77
N THR A 652 16.60 -40.33 -8.98
CA THR A 652 17.49 -40.58 -10.12
C THR A 652 18.88 -40.02 -9.83
N THR A 653 18.97 -38.77 -9.37
CA THR A 653 20.25 -38.12 -9.03
C THR A 653 21.00 -38.86 -7.91
N LEU A 654 20.30 -39.24 -6.83
CA LEU A 654 20.89 -40.05 -5.77
C LEU A 654 21.38 -41.42 -6.27
N GLY A 655 20.63 -42.07 -7.16
CA GLY A 655 21.03 -43.32 -7.80
C GLY A 655 22.32 -43.17 -8.62
N LEU A 656 22.46 -42.05 -9.33
CA LEU A 656 23.68 -41.71 -10.06
C LEU A 656 24.88 -41.50 -9.12
N ILE A 657 24.69 -40.78 -8.01
CA ILE A 657 25.73 -40.56 -7.01
C ILE A 657 26.20 -41.90 -6.41
N LYS A 658 25.28 -42.82 -6.11
CA LYS A 658 25.64 -44.17 -5.62
C LYS A 658 26.36 -44.99 -6.67
N ARG A 659 25.97 -44.89 -7.95
CA ARG A 659 26.68 -45.55 -9.05
C ARG A 659 28.11 -45.03 -9.15
N ASP A 660 28.29 -43.72 -9.12
CA ASP A 660 29.60 -43.08 -9.27
C ASP A 660 30.51 -43.40 -8.06
N ALA A 661 29.93 -43.62 -6.88
CA ALA A 661 30.60 -44.17 -5.69
C ALA A 661 30.90 -45.69 -5.75
N GLY A 662 30.48 -46.39 -6.81
CA GLY A 662 30.69 -47.83 -7.00
C GLY A 662 29.66 -48.74 -6.31
N ASP A 663 28.69 -48.19 -5.57
CA ASP A 663 27.60 -48.96 -4.97
C ASP A 663 26.47 -49.20 -5.97
N LEU A 664 26.73 -50.11 -6.92
CA LEU A 664 25.81 -50.47 -7.98
C LEU A 664 24.51 -51.12 -7.46
N LYS A 665 24.53 -51.69 -6.25
CA LYS A 665 23.33 -52.29 -5.64
C LYS A 665 22.39 -51.20 -5.12
N ALA A 666 22.90 -50.25 -4.33
CA ALA A 666 22.10 -49.12 -3.88
C ALA A 666 21.61 -48.26 -5.05
N ALA A 667 22.47 -48.06 -6.07
CA ALA A 667 22.09 -47.36 -7.30
C ALA A 667 20.91 -48.03 -8.00
N THR A 668 20.88 -49.37 -8.06
CA THR A 668 19.76 -50.12 -8.67
C THR A 668 18.45 -49.83 -7.93
N VAL A 669 18.45 -49.92 -6.59
CA VAL A 669 17.24 -49.69 -5.77
C VAL A 669 16.68 -48.28 -5.96
N LEU A 670 17.56 -47.27 -5.96
CA LEU A 670 17.15 -45.87 -6.14
C LEU A 670 16.61 -45.59 -7.55
N LEU A 671 17.23 -46.16 -8.58
CA LEU A 671 16.78 -46.00 -9.96
C LEU A 671 15.49 -46.79 -10.25
N GLU A 672 15.28 -47.95 -9.63
CA GLU A 672 14.00 -48.68 -9.70
C GLU A 672 12.87 -47.90 -9.02
N ARG A 673 13.14 -47.28 -7.85
CA ARG A 673 12.21 -46.34 -7.19
C ARG A 673 11.88 -45.18 -8.12
N ALA A 674 12.89 -44.54 -8.71
CA ALA A 674 12.70 -43.43 -9.64
C ALA A 674 11.85 -43.81 -10.86
N VAL A 675 12.13 -44.95 -11.50
CA VAL A 675 11.37 -45.45 -12.65
C VAL A 675 9.90 -45.67 -12.28
N SER A 676 9.61 -46.23 -11.10
CA SER A 676 8.24 -46.42 -10.64
C SER A 676 7.50 -45.09 -10.49
N LEU A 677 8.11 -44.13 -9.79
CA LEU A 677 7.51 -42.81 -9.52
C LEU A 677 7.30 -41.99 -10.80
N LEU A 678 8.28 -41.98 -11.69
CA LEU A 678 8.21 -41.23 -12.95
C LEU A 678 7.21 -41.83 -13.93
N ARG A 679 6.99 -43.15 -13.87
CA ARG A 679 5.94 -43.82 -14.64
C ARG A 679 4.56 -43.48 -14.12
N GLU A 680 4.39 -43.45 -12.79
CA GLU A 680 3.13 -43.01 -12.16
C GLU A 680 2.81 -41.55 -12.47
N SER A 681 3.83 -40.70 -12.59
CA SER A 681 3.68 -39.27 -12.93
C SER A 681 3.56 -38.99 -14.44
N GLU A 682 3.56 -40.03 -15.28
CA GLU A 682 3.58 -39.95 -16.75
C GLU A 682 4.70 -39.06 -17.34
N ALA A 683 5.79 -38.87 -16.59
CA ALA A 683 6.91 -38.01 -16.94
C ALA A 683 7.87 -38.70 -17.92
N LYS A 684 7.45 -38.82 -19.18
CA LYS A 684 8.11 -39.63 -20.22
C LYS A 684 9.61 -39.32 -20.40
N ARG A 685 9.99 -38.04 -20.36
CA ARG A 685 11.38 -37.58 -20.55
C ARG A 685 12.27 -38.03 -19.39
N GLU A 686 11.85 -37.74 -18.17
CA GLU A 686 12.53 -38.10 -16.93
C GLU A 686 12.60 -39.62 -16.80
N LEU A 687 11.51 -40.32 -17.11
CA LEU A 687 11.43 -41.78 -17.11
C LEU A 687 12.46 -42.39 -18.08
N ALA A 688 12.55 -41.88 -19.31
CA ALA A 688 13.55 -42.32 -20.27
C ALA A 688 14.99 -42.07 -19.78
N THR A 689 15.23 -40.96 -19.08
CA THR A 689 16.53 -40.66 -18.46
C THR A 689 16.87 -41.68 -17.35
N ALA A 690 15.94 -41.93 -16.43
CA ALA A 690 16.10 -42.88 -15.34
C ALA A 690 16.31 -44.31 -15.85
N LEU A 691 15.56 -44.74 -16.87
CA LEU A 691 15.71 -46.05 -17.52
C LEU A 691 17.07 -46.20 -18.21
N PHE A 692 17.55 -45.15 -18.88
CA PHE A 692 18.87 -45.17 -19.51
C PHE A 692 19.98 -45.37 -18.45
N HIS A 693 19.85 -44.71 -17.30
CA HIS A 693 20.78 -44.89 -16.19
C HIS A 693 20.66 -46.25 -15.51
N LEU A 694 19.45 -46.77 -15.33
CA LEU A 694 19.22 -48.12 -14.82
C LEU A 694 19.84 -49.18 -15.75
N ALA A 695 19.72 -48.99 -17.07
CA ALA A 695 20.39 -49.83 -18.06
C ALA A 695 21.92 -49.82 -17.91
N SER A 696 22.52 -48.63 -17.67
CA SER A 696 23.95 -48.49 -17.41
C SER A 696 24.41 -49.25 -16.16
N VAL A 697 23.63 -49.18 -15.07
CA VAL A 697 23.91 -49.93 -13.83
C VAL A 697 23.77 -51.44 -14.06
N HIS A 698 22.71 -51.89 -14.71
CA HIS A 698 22.52 -53.31 -15.06
C HIS A 698 23.63 -53.84 -15.96
N PHE A 699 24.07 -53.05 -16.93
CA PHE A 699 25.20 -53.41 -17.79
C PHE A 699 26.49 -53.59 -16.98
N SER A 700 26.77 -52.67 -16.05
CA SER A 700 27.92 -52.73 -15.14
C SER A 700 27.86 -53.94 -14.20
N LEU A 701 26.65 -54.31 -13.75
CA LEU A 701 26.38 -55.54 -12.97
C LEU A 701 26.36 -56.82 -13.81
N LYS A 702 26.69 -56.75 -15.11
CA LYS A 702 26.64 -57.87 -16.07
C LYS A 702 25.24 -58.48 -16.26
N ARG A 703 24.18 -57.78 -15.86
CA ARG A 703 22.77 -58.15 -16.06
C ARG A 703 22.29 -57.72 -17.44
N LYS A 704 22.93 -58.30 -18.47
CA LYS A 704 22.80 -57.90 -19.88
C LYS A 704 21.36 -57.88 -20.42
N ARG A 705 20.51 -58.82 -20.00
CA ARG A 705 19.10 -58.89 -20.42
C ARG A 705 18.31 -57.67 -19.95
N LEU A 706 18.39 -57.36 -18.65
CA LEU A 706 17.70 -56.22 -18.05
C LEU A 706 18.19 -54.88 -18.64
N ALA A 707 19.49 -54.78 -18.96
CA ALA A 707 20.03 -53.59 -19.63
C ALA A 707 19.41 -53.37 -21.03
N LEU A 708 19.20 -54.43 -21.81
CA LEU A 708 18.56 -54.33 -23.13
C LEU A 708 17.06 -54.02 -23.01
N GLU A 709 16.37 -54.62 -22.04
CA GLU A 709 14.94 -54.35 -21.79
C GLU A 709 14.69 -52.89 -21.44
N ALA A 710 15.50 -52.31 -20.54
CA ALA A 710 15.40 -50.90 -20.19
C ALA A 710 15.70 -49.98 -21.39
N LEU A 711 16.71 -50.30 -22.22
CA LEU A 711 17.03 -49.50 -23.41
C LEU A 711 15.98 -49.59 -24.52
N ASP A 712 15.27 -50.73 -24.64
CA ASP A 712 14.16 -50.86 -25.58
C ASP A 712 13.02 -49.91 -25.18
N GLU A 713 12.72 -49.84 -23.89
CA GLU A 713 11.74 -48.90 -23.36
C GLU A 713 12.16 -47.44 -23.56
N VAL A 714 13.44 -47.09 -23.35
CA VAL A 714 13.97 -45.75 -23.68
C VAL A 714 13.70 -45.40 -25.14
N ALA A 715 13.94 -46.32 -26.07
CA ALA A 715 13.73 -46.06 -27.49
C ALA A 715 12.25 -45.86 -27.85
N ARG A 716 11.34 -46.60 -27.19
CA ARG A 716 9.89 -46.38 -27.34
C ARG A 716 9.48 -45.00 -26.82
N LEU A 717 9.90 -44.62 -25.61
CA LEU A 717 9.59 -43.32 -25.03
C LEU A 717 10.12 -42.15 -25.87
N VAL A 718 11.34 -42.26 -26.39
CA VAL A 718 11.92 -41.26 -27.29
C VAL A 718 11.14 -41.17 -28.61
N SER A 719 10.70 -42.31 -29.16
CA SER A 719 9.86 -42.33 -30.35
C SER A 719 8.52 -41.63 -30.11
N ASP A 720 7.93 -41.82 -28.93
CA ASP A 720 6.66 -41.19 -28.54
C ASP A 720 6.82 -39.69 -28.26
N LEU A 721 7.96 -39.27 -27.71
CA LEU A 721 8.28 -37.87 -27.43
C LEU A 721 8.61 -37.05 -28.69
N GLY A 722 9.17 -37.70 -29.72
CA GLY A 722 9.60 -37.05 -30.96
C GLY A 722 10.95 -36.32 -30.87
N TYR A 723 11.62 -36.33 -29.71
CA TYR A 723 12.94 -35.75 -29.51
C TYR A 723 13.77 -36.61 -28.54
N ASP A 724 15.10 -36.59 -28.69
CA ASP A 724 16.03 -37.50 -28.00
C ASP A 724 17.25 -36.81 -27.37
N HIS A 725 17.31 -35.47 -27.38
CA HIS A 725 18.49 -34.69 -26.99
C HIS A 725 19.02 -35.07 -25.59
N PHE A 726 18.14 -35.16 -24.60
CA PHE A 726 18.51 -35.52 -23.23
C PHE A 726 19.16 -36.91 -23.13
N VAL A 727 18.74 -37.89 -23.95
CA VAL A 727 19.39 -39.21 -24.03
C VAL A 727 20.75 -39.11 -24.71
N ARG A 728 20.92 -38.22 -25.70
CA ARG A 728 22.21 -38.01 -26.38
C ARG A 728 23.29 -37.54 -25.41
N LEU A 729 22.96 -36.62 -24.51
CA LEU A 729 23.88 -36.14 -23.48
C LEU A 729 24.36 -37.29 -22.58
N GLU A 730 23.45 -38.16 -22.12
CA GLU A 730 23.81 -39.30 -21.27
C GLU A 730 24.52 -40.43 -22.03
N ALA A 731 24.19 -40.60 -23.31
CA ALA A 731 24.83 -41.53 -24.23
C ALA A 731 26.32 -41.19 -24.45
N LEU A 732 26.67 -39.89 -24.58
CA LEU A 732 28.05 -39.42 -24.69
C LEU A 732 28.92 -39.85 -23.50
N ARG A 733 28.33 -39.94 -22.30
CA ARG A 733 28.99 -40.37 -21.07
C ARG A 733 29.04 -41.90 -20.90
N ASN A 734 28.22 -42.65 -21.65
CA ASN A 734 28.11 -44.11 -21.57
C ASN A 734 28.31 -44.80 -22.95
N PRO A 735 29.43 -44.56 -23.66
CA PRO A 735 29.59 -44.99 -25.05
C PRO A 735 29.58 -46.51 -25.22
N LEU A 736 30.05 -47.28 -24.22
CA LEU A 736 30.05 -48.74 -24.28
C LEU A 736 28.64 -49.33 -24.21
N LEU A 737 27.74 -48.71 -23.44
CA LEU A 737 26.34 -49.13 -23.35
C LEU A 737 25.63 -48.94 -24.70
N VAL A 738 25.86 -47.81 -25.34
CA VAL A 738 25.30 -47.48 -26.66
C VAL A 738 25.85 -48.41 -27.74
N GLN A 739 27.16 -48.68 -27.73
CA GLN A 739 27.78 -49.66 -28.63
C GLN A 739 27.19 -51.06 -28.44
N TYR A 740 26.95 -51.46 -27.19
CA TYR A 740 26.34 -52.73 -26.86
C TYR A 740 24.89 -52.80 -27.40
N ALA A 741 24.09 -51.76 -27.21
CA ALA A 741 22.73 -51.69 -27.74
C ALA A 741 22.69 -51.74 -29.28
N ALA A 742 23.57 -50.99 -29.94
CA ALA A 742 23.70 -50.97 -31.39
C ALA A 742 24.14 -52.34 -31.96
N ALA A 743 25.09 -53.01 -31.30
CA ALA A 743 25.55 -54.35 -31.71
C ALA A 743 24.44 -55.41 -31.61
N ASN A 744 23.50 -55.24 -30.67
CA ASN A 744 22.32 -56.10 -30.52
C ASN A 744 21.15 -55.69 -31.43
N LYS A 745 21.33 -54.71 -32.33
CA LYS A 745 20.29 -54.21 -33.26
C LYS A 745 19.00 -53.76 -32.57
N LEU A 746 19.11 -53.25 -31.35
CA LEU A 746 17.97 -52.82 -30.55
C LEU A 746 17.24 -51.63 -31.21
N ALA A 747 15.91 -51.64 -31.16
CA ALA A 747 15.03 -50.55 -31.62
C ALA A 747 15.28 -50.06 -33.06
N GLY A 748 15.34 -50.98 -34.04
CA GLY A 748 15.25 -50.63 -35.47
C GLY A 748 16.27 -49.60 -35.95
N GLU A 749 17.53 -49.71 -35.49
CA GLU A 749 18.67 -48.81 -35.76
C GLU A 749 18.75 -47.50 -34.96
N TYR A 750 17.84 -47.21 -34.03
CA TYR A 750 17.92 -45.99 -33.19
C TYR A 750 19.31 -45.83 -32.53
N PHE A 751 19.78 -46.83 -31.79
CA PHE A 751 21.09 -46.78 -31.13
C PHE A 751 22.27 -46.79 -32.11
N ALA A 752 22.09 -47.35 -33.31
CA ALA A 752 23.11 -47.28 -34.36
C ALA A 752 23.25 -45.87 -34.94
N ARG A 753 22.12 -45.16 -35.15
CA ARG A 753 22.10 -43.75 -35.55
C ARG A 753 22.68 -42.86 -34.45
N LEU A 754 22.29 -43.09 -33.20
CA LEU A 754 22.83 -42.39 -32.02
C LEU A 754 24.35 -42.55 -31.92
N LEU A 755 24.87 -43.76 -32.14
CA LEU A 755 26.31 -44.01 -32.13
C LEU A 755 27.05 -43.26 -33.27
N LYS A 756 26.40 -43.07 -34.42
CA LYS A 756 26.97 -42.32 -35.56
C LYS A 756 27.05 -40.83 -35.25
N THR A 757 26.01 -40.24 -34.65
CA THR A 757 25.99 -38.82 -34.27
C THR A 757 27.01 -38.50 -33.18
N MET A 758 27.16 -39.38 -32.17
CA MET A 758 28.16 -39.23 -31.10
C MET A 758 29.61 -39.13 -31.61
N LYS A 759 29.95 -39.83 -32.70
CA LYS A 759 31.31 -39.82 -33.26
C LYS A 759 31.69 -38.47 -33.91
N GLY A 760 30.70 -37.66 -34.31
CA GLY A 760 30.91 -36.34 -34.88
C GLY A 760 31.15 -35.23 -33.85
N SER A 761 30.78 -35.43 -32.59
CA SER A 761 30.70 -34.37 -31.56
C SER A 761 31.87 -34.35 -30.55
N ARG A 762 32.97 -35.09 -30.78
CA ARG A 762 34.12 -35.11 -29.86
C ARG A 762 34.98 -33.85 -30.00
N LYS A 763 34.62 -32.78 -29.28
CA LYS A 763 35.57 -31.79 -28.76
C LYS A 763 35.54 -31.83 -27.24
N ALA A 764 36.69 -32.09 -26.65
CA ALA A 764 36.87 -32.24 -25.20
C ALA A 764 36.87 -30.86 -24.53
N ALA A 765 36.06 -30.68 -23.49
CA ALA A 765 36.22 -29.57 -22.55
C ALA A 765 37.42 -29.86 -21.63
N ALA A 766 38.27 -28.86 -21.43
CA ALA A 766 39.45 -28.93 -20.58
C ALA A 766 39.06 -28.99 -19.09
N PRO A 767 39.86 -29.62 -18.22
CA PRO A 767 39.64 -29.53 -16.78
C PRO A 767 39.99 -28.11 -16.31
N VAL A 768 39.03 -27.42 -15.69
CA VAL A 768 39.28 -26.19 -14.95
C VAL A 768 39.51 -26.57 -13.49
N GLN A 769 40.62 -26.10 -12.92
CA GLN A 769 40.84 -26.11 -11.48
C GLN A 769 39.87 -25.11 -10.85
N VAL A 770 38.96 -25.62 -10.01
CA VAL A 770 38.13 -24.79 -9.15
C VAL A 770 38.85 -24.71 -7.82
N GLU A 771 39.23 -23.50 -7.40
CA GLU A 771 39.69 -23.25 -6.04
C GLU A 771 38.61 -23.69 -5.07
N ALA A 772 39.01 -24.38 -4.01
CA ALA A 772 38.10 -24.86 -2.98
C ALA A 772 37.33 -23.66 -2.41
N ILE A 773 36.04 -23.57 -2.74
CA ILE A 773 35.12 -22.75 -1.99
C ILE A 773 34.91 -23.49 -0.66
N GLU A 774 35.76 -23.18 0.32
CA GLU A 774 35.44 -23.37 1.74
C GLU A 774 34.32 -22.39 2.11
N SER A 775 33.12 -22.73 1.66
CA SER A 775 31.89 -22.37 2.33
C SER A 775 30.99 -23.59 2.20
N GLY A 776 31.18 -24.55 3.12
CA GLY A 776 30.03 -25.35 3.52
C GLY A 776 28.89 -24.37 3.84
N PRO A 777 27.62 -24.70 3.52
CA PRO A 777 26.55 -23.77 3.81
C PRO A 777 26.52 -23.59 5.33
N GLU A 778 27.07 -22.46 5.76
CA GLU A 778 26.53 -21.71 6.86
C GLU A 778 25.01 -21.79 6.72
N THR A 779 24.34 -22.10 7.81
CA THR A 779 22.97 -21.71 8.07
C THR A 779 22.77 -20.27 7.60
N GLN A 780 22.46 -20.08 6.31
CA GLN A 780 21.97 -18.84 5.77
C GLN A 780 20.49 -18.79 6.16
N THR A 781 20.31 -18.33 7.40
CA THR A 781 19.27 -17.39 7.82
C THR A 781 18.32 -17.04 6.68
N GLU A 782 17.15 -17.70 6.68
CA GLU A 782 15.97 -17.19 5.99
C GLU A 782 15.85 -15.69 6.29
N ALA A 783 15.50 -14.88 5.27
CA ALA A 783 15.51 -13.43 5.35
C ALA A 783 14.87 -12.96 6.67
N ALA A 784 15.72 -12.60 7.62
CA ALA A 784 15.27 -12.28 8.96
C ALA A 784 14.43 -11.00 8.89
N VAL A 785 13.18 -11.11 9.31
CA VAL A 785 12.30 -9.96 9.47
C VAL A 785 12.72 -9.27 10.75
N HIS A 786 13.30 -8.09 10.64
CA HIS A 786 13.66 -7.28 11.79
C HIS A 786 12.54 -6.28 12.03
N ALA A 787 11.86 -6.42 13.15
CA ALA A 787 10.82 -5.51 13.59
C ALA A 787 11.33 -4.69 14.76
N TYR A 788 11.08 -3.38 14.69
CA TYR A 788 11.45 -2.43 15.72
C TYR A 788 10.17 -1.82 16.27
N GLY A 789 9.85 -2.17 17.51
CA GLY A 789 8.68 -1.74 18.24
C GLY A 789 8.94 -0.56 19.16
N PHE A 790 10.18 -0.31 19.60
CA PHE A 790 10.51 0.85 20.42
C PHE A 790 10.75 2.10 19.56
N GLY A 791 10.12 3.22 19.94
CA GLY A 791 10.11 4.45 19.15
C GLY A 791 9.16 4.35 17.96
N ASN A 792 9.62 4.79 16.77
CA ASN A 792 8.84 4.71 15.54
C ASN A 792 8.84 3.28 15.01
N VAL A 793 7.65 2.75 14.72
CA VAL A 793 7.52 1.36 14.27
C VAL A 793 8.01 1.20 12.85
N ARG A 794 8.97 0.30 12.68
CA ARG A 794 9.52 -0.02 11.36
C ARG A 794 9.80 -1.51 11.24
N VAL A 795 9.75 -2.00 10.02
CA VAL A 795 9.98 -3.41 9.70
C VAL A 795 10.94 -3.47 8.53
N GLU A 796 12.03 -4.21 8.70
CA GLU A 796 13.03 -4.46 7.66
C GLU A 796 12.91 -5.92 7.20
N LEU A 797 12.76 -6.11 5.89
CA LEU A 797 12.75 -7.42 5.25
C LEU A 797 14.02 -7.54 4.40
N ALA A 798 14.86 -8.54 4.69
CA ALA A 798 16.15 -8.73 4.01
C ALA A 798 17.04 -7.46 3.97
N GLY A 799 17.01 -6.67 5.05
CA GLY A 799 17.79 -5.42 5.19
C GLY A 799 17.18 -4.19 4.50
N ARG A 800 15.96 -4.27 3.96
CA ARG A 800 15.22 -3.14 3.39
C ARG A 800 14.01 -2.81 4.25
N GLU A 801 13.87 -1.55 4.64
CA GLU A 801 12.69 -1.06 5.35
C GLU A 801 11.43 -1.10 4.46
N ILE A 802 10.33 -1.58 5.02
CA ILE A 802 9.01 -1.60 4.37
C ILE A 802 8.29 -0.29 4.67
N THR A 803 8.05 0.49 3.61
CA THR A 803 7.49 1.84 3.71
C THR A 803 5.97 1.81 3.98
N ASP A 804 5.42 2.89 4.54
CA ASP A 804 3.97 2.98 4.81
C ASP A 804 3.12 2.90 3.52
N LEU A 805 3.67 3.32 2.37
CA LEU A 805 3.05 3.16 1.05
C LEU A 805 2.90 1.67 0.66
N GLU A 806 3.84 0.83 1.06
CA GLU A 806 3.82 -0.62 0.81
C GLU A 806 2.86 -1.34 1.76
N TRP A 807 2.75 -0.89 3.01
CA TRP A 807 1.72 -1.35 3.95
C TRP A 807 0.31 -1.02 3.46
N ARG A 808 0.11 0.12 2.77
CA ARG A 808 -1.18 0.59 2.22
C ARG A 808 -2.29 0.80 3.26
N SER A 809 -2.03 0.51 4.53
CA SER A 809 -2.98 0.59 5.64
C SER A 809 -2.21 0.47 6.96
N GLU A 810 -2.34 1.47 7.83
CA GLU A 810 -1.78 1.46 9.19
C GLU A 810 -2.27 0.23 9.98
N LYS A 811 -3.56 -0.11 9.87
CA LYS A 811 -4.14 -1.30 10.51
C LYS A 811 -3.55 -2.62 10.04
N SER A 812 -2.94 -2.67 8.85
CA SER A 812 -2.22 -3.88 8.40
C SER A 812 -0.83 -4.00 9.03
N LYS A 813 -0.15 -2.87 9.27
CA LYS A 813 1.11 -2.77 9.99
C LYS A 813 0.90 -3.09 11.48
N GLU A 814 -0.13 -2.50 12.09
CA GLU A 814 -0.56 -2.79 13.47
C GLU A 814 -0.91 -4.28 13.65
N MET A 815 -1.64 -4.88 12.71
CA MET A 815 -1.95 -6.31 12.73
C MET A 815 -0.69 -7.18 12.76
N PHE A 816 0.37 -6.81 12.04
CA PHE A 816 1.64 -7.53 12.06
C PHE A 816 2.32 -7.47 13.44
N PHE A 817 2.41 -6.29 14.05
CA PHE A 817 2.95 -6.15 15.41
C PHE A 817 2.09 -6.87 16.46
N PHE A 818 0.78 -6.94 16.26
CA PHE A 818 -0.09 -7.74 17.12
C PHE A 818 0.28 -9.23 17.07
N PHE A 819 0.59 -9.78 15.89
CA PHE A 819 1.09 -11.15 15.74
C PHE A 819 2.48 -11.35 16.34
N LEU A 820 3.40 -10.38 16.21
CA LEU A 820 4.72 -10.46 16.84
C LEU A 820 4.62 -10.54 18.37
N CYS A 821 3.72 -9.76 18.96
CA CYS A 821 3.45 -9.78 20.40
C CYS A 821 2.66 -11.02 20.85
N ASN A 822 2.08 -11.77 19.89
CA ASN A 822 1.27 -12.96 20.15
C ASN A 822 1.73 -14.14 19.28
N ARG A 823 2.86 -14.76 19.64
CA ARG A 823 3.45 -15.94 18.96
C ARG A 823 2.61 -17.23 19.03
N ARG A 824 1.36 -17.16 19.46
CA ARG A 824 0.42 -18.28 19.55
C ARG A 824 -0.60 -18.25 18.40
N PRO A 825 -1.23 -19.39 18.05
CA PRO A 825 -2.37 -19.39 17.13
C PRO A 825 -3.55 -18.57 17.67
N LEU A 826 -3.94 -17.53 16.94
CA LEU A 826 -5.02 -16.60 17.24
C LEU A 826 -6.27 -16.90 16.41
N ARG A 827 -7.46 -16.75 16.99
CA ARG A 827 -8.72 -16.77 16.25
C ARG A 827 -8.95 -15.41 15.58
N LYS A 828 -9.73 -15.41 14.50
CA LYS A 828 -10.10 -14.18 13.79
C LYS A 828 -10.81 -13.20 14.73
N GLU A 829 -11.69 -13.70 15.60
CA GLU A 829 -12.47 -12.88 16.53
C GLU A 829 -11.55 -12.16 17.54
N GLU A 830 -10.47 -12.81 17.99
CA GLU A 830 -9.47 -12.19 18.88
C GLU A 830 -8.73 -11.04 18.19
N ILE A 831 -8.38 -11.22 16.92
CA ILE A 831 -7.66 -10.22 16.12
C ILE A 831 -8.58 -9.03 15.80
N VAL A 832 -9.83 -9.31 15.44
CA VAL A 832 -10.82 -8.27 15.16
C VAL A 832 -11.13 -7.46 16.41
N ALA A 833 -11.36 -8.11 17.55
CA ALA A 833 -11.63 -7.42 18.81
C ALA A 833 -10.47 -6.52 19.24
N ALA A 834 -9.23 -6.92 18.97
CA ALA A 834 -8.05 -6.12 19.30
C ALA A 834 -7.86 -4.90 18.37
N LEU A 835 -8.07 -5.08 17.05
CA LEU A 835 -7.74 -4.04 16.05
C LEU A 835 -8.93 -3.14 15.69
N TRP A 836 -10.15 -3.66 15.82
CA TRP A 836 -11.41 -3.01 15.43
C TRP A 836 -12.56 -3.33 16.43
N PRO A 837 -12.43 -2.92 17.70
CA PRO A 837 -13.42 -3.24 18.74
C PRO A 837 -14.84 -2.71 18.44
N ASP A 838 -14.94 -1.58 17.73
CA ASP A 838 -16.21 -0.88 17.46
C ASP A 838 -16.78 -1.13 16.06
N LEU A 839 -16.15 -2.02 15.27
CA LEU A 839 -16.57 -2.28 13.89
C LEU A 839 -17.76 -3.25 13.85
N PRO A 840 -18.88 -2.92 13.16
CA PRO A 840 -20.04 -3.81 13.05
C PRO A 840 -19.69 -5.18 12.46
N ASP A 841 -20.27 -6.26 13.01
CA ASP A 841 -19.97 -7.66 12.66
C ASP A 841 -19.97 -7.93 11.14
N GLU A 842 -20.91 -7.31 10.42
CA GLU A 842 -21.06 -7.42 8.96
C GLU A 842 -19.81 -6.95 8.18
N LYS A 843 -19.07 -5.98 8.73
CA LYS A 843 -17.86 -5.41 8.09
C LYS A 843 -16.56 -6.02 8.57
N THR A 844 -16.55 -6.68 9.74
CA THR A 844 -15.34 -7.27 10.35
C THR A 844 -14.63 -8.28 9.45
N THR A 845 -15.40 -9.09 8.72
CA THR A 845 -14.84 -10.11 7.82
C THR A 845 -14.09 -9.49 6.67
N SER A 846 -14.67 -8.49 6.02
CA SER A 846 -14.04 -7.77 4.91
C SER A 846 -12.80 -6.99 5.36
N ALA A 847 -12.87 -6.30 6.49
CA ALA A 847 -11.75 -5.53 7.06
C ALA A 847 -10.57 -6.44 7.45
N PHE A 848 -10.86 -7.58 8.09
CA PHE A 848 -9.85 -8.57 8.44
C PHE A 848 -9.14 -9.10 7.18
N HIS A 849 -9.88 -9.59 6.19
CA HIS A 849 -9.28 -10.21 5.00
C HIS A 849 -8.56 -9.18 4.12
N SER A 850 -9.07 -7.95 4.01
CA SER A 850 -8.41 -6.88 3.28
C SER A 850 -7.07 -6.49 3.91
N ASN A 851 -7.01 -6.31 5.23
CA ASN A 851 -5.76 -5.98 5.93
C ASN A 851 -4.80 -7.17 6.00
N MET A 852 -5.29 -8.40 6.15
CA MET A 852 -4.47 -9.61 6.04
C MET A 852 -3.82 -9.72 4.65
N TYR A 853 -4.57 -9.42 3.59
CA TYR A 853 -4.02 -9.39 2.23
C TYR A 853 -2.95 -8.31 2.07
N ARG A 854 -3.18 -7.10 2.58
CA ARG A 854 -2.20 -5.99 2.54
C ARG A 854 -0.94 -6.32 3.32
N LEU A 855 -1.07 -6.86 4.54
CA LEU A 855 0.04 -7.32 5.37
C LEU A 855 0.90 -8.34 4.61
N ARG A 856 0.26 -9.38 4.05
CA ARG A 856 0.92 -10.42 3.25
C ARG A 856 1.58 -9.87 1.98
N LYS A 857 1.04 -8.80 1.41
CA LYS A 857 1.58 -8.13 0.23
C LYS A 857 2.75 -7.20 0.55
N ALA A 858 2.73 -6.56 1.72
CA ALA A 858 3.79 -5.67 2.20
C ALA A 858 5.03 -6.47 2.64
N LEU A 859 4.80 -7.66 3.21
CA LEU A 859 5.84 -8.62 3.56
C LEU A 859 5.86 -9.75 2.51
N TYR A 860 5.48 -10.96 2.91
CA TYR A 860 5.35 -12.12 2.04
C TYR A 860 4.12 -12.95 2.43
N PRO A 861 3.51 -13.73 1.50
CA PRO A 861 2.21 -14.35 1.71
C PRO A 861 2.12 -15.29 2.93
N GLU A 862 3.21 -15.99 3.23
CA GLU A 862 3.30 -17.00 4.28
C GLU A 862 3.49 -16.40 5.66
N VAL A 863 3.87 -15.12 5.77
CA VAL A 863 4.24 -14.45 7.03
C VAL A 863 3.22 -14.66 8.15
N ILE A 864 1.93 -14.78 7.78
CA ILE A 864 0.87 -15.30 8.64
C ILE A 864 0.36 -16.61 8.05
N ALA A 865 0.63 -17.73 8.71
CA ALA A 865 0.11 -19.05 8.39
C ALA A 865 -1.32 -19.24 8.93
N LYS A 866 -2.09 -20.13 8.28
CA LYS A 866 -3.44 -20.50 8.73
C LYS A 866 -3.52 -22.02 8.90
N ASP A 867 -3.88 -22.46 10.11
CA ASP A 867 -4.11 -23.87 10.43
C ASP A 867 -5.41 -24.02 11.23
N SER A 868 -6.29 -24.92 10.80
CA SER A 868 -7.50 -25.29 11.53
C SER A 868 -8.39 -24.09 11.96
N GLY A 869 -8.44 -23.05 11.12
CA GLY A 869 -9.21 -21.83 11.37
C GLY A 869 -8.54 -20.78 12.26
N ARG A 870 -7.30 -21.01 12.70
CA ARG A 870 -6.48 -20.05 13.47
C ARG A 870 -5.35 -19.48 12.62
N TYR A 871 -4.90 -18.30 12.98
CA TYR A 871 -3.83 -17.56 12.32
C TYR A 871 -2.63 -17.47 13.24
N ILE A 872 -1.43 -17.72 12.74
CA ILE A 872 -0.19 -17.62 13.50
C ILE A 872 0.88 -16.98 12.62
N LEU A 873 1.77 -16.21 13.24
CA LEU A 873 3.02 -15.81 12.59
C LEU A 873 3.77 -17.07 12.13
N ASP A 874 4.27 -17.10 10.90
CA ASP A 874 4.87 -18.31 10.32
C ASP A 874 5.95 -18.90 11.25
N PRO A 875 5.79 -20.14 11.76
CA PRO A 875 6.75 -20.71 12.71
C PRO A 875 8.12 -21.02 12.10
N ARG A 876 8.23 -21.02 10.76
CA ARG A 876 9.47 -21.34 10.04
C ARG A 876 10.35 -20.10 9.85
N SER A 877 9.73 -18.97 9.57
CA SER A 877 10.37 -17.67 9.40
C SER A 877 11.13 -17.18 10.65
N GLN A 878 12.31 -16.59 10.45
CA GLN A 878 13.06 -15.91 11.51
C GLN A 878 12.60 -14.47 11.69
N PHE A 879 12.10 -14.14 12.89
CA PHE A 879 11.68 -12.80 13.26
C PHE A 879 12.54 -12.30 14.42
N GLU A 880 13.31 -11.25 14.17
CA GLU A 880 13.98 -10.49 15.20
C GLU A 880 13.08 -9.33 15.62
N PHE A 881 12.71 -9.29 16.89
CA PHE A 881 11.85 -8.25 17.42
C PHE A 881 12.51 -7.66 18.66
N ASP A 882 12.85 -6.37 18.61
CA ASP A 882 13.56 -5.64 19.68
C ASP A 882 12.85 -5.72 21.04
N VAL A 883 11.52 -5.69 21.07
CA VAL A 883 10.71 -5.83 22.29
C VAL A 883 10.83 -7.21 22.91
N GLU A 884 10.74 -8.27 22.09
CA GLU A 884 10.93 -9.65 22.55
C GLU A 884 12.35 -9.82 23.08
N ARG A 885 13.35 -9.29 22.36
CA ARG A 885 14.75 -9.35 22.77
C ARG A 885 15.02 -8.60 24.08
N PHE A 886 14.41 -7.43 24.27
CA PHE A 886 14.46 -6.66 25.51
C PHE A 886 13.94 -7.49 26.69
N GLN A 887 12.75 -8.10 26.54
CA GLN A 887 12.14 -8.94 27.57
C GLN A 887 12.98 -10.19 27.88
N GLU A 888 13.55 -10.85 26.87
CA GLU A 888 14.47 -11.97 27.06
C GLU A 888 15.71 -11.61 27.87
N LEU A 889 16.33 -10.46 27.58
CA LEU A 889 17.52 -9.99 28.29
C LEU A 889 17.20 -9.67 29.75
N LEU A 890 16.05 -9.05 30.01
CA LEU A 890 15.56 -8.81 31.38
C LEU A 890 15.30 -10.12 32.14
N ALA A 891 14.67 -11.11 31.50
CA ALA A 891 14.42 -12.41 32.12
C ALA A 891 15.73 -13.14 32.44
N LYS A 892 16.71 -13.11 31.52
CA LYS A 892 18.06 -13.68 31.76
C LYS A 892 18.76 -12.98 32.90
N ALA A 893 18.71 -11.64 32.96
CA ALA A 893 19.30 -10.86 34.04
C ALA A 893 18.63 -11.17 35.41
N GLY A 894 17.30 -11.33 35.43
CA GLY A 894 16.54 -11.65 36.64
C GLY A 894 16.83 -13.06 37.22
N SER A 895 17.30 -14.00 36.39
CA SER A 895 17.65 -15.36 36.81
C SER A 895 19.07 -15.50 37.39
N ARG A 896 19.86 -14.41 37.39
CA ARG A 896 21.27 -14.39 37.79
C ARG A 896 21.48 -13.59 39.06
N PRO A 897 22.61 -13.79 39.78
CA PRO A 897 22.92 -13.00 40.97
C PRO A 897 22.96 -11.49 40.63
N LYS A 898 22.22 -10.70 41.42
CA LYS A 898 22.22 -9.24 41.29
C LYS A 898 23.63 -8.70 41.50
N GLY A 899 24.08 -7.82 40.60
CA GLY A 899 25.37 -7.13 40.70
C GLY A 899 26.60 -7.89 40.14
N SER A 900 26.43 -9.07 39.54
CA SER A 900 27.52 -9.68 38.76
C SER A 900 27.77 -8.91 37.46
N GLU A 901 29.00 -8.92 36.96
CA GLU A 901 29.36 -8.29 35.68
C GLU A 901 28.49 -8.81 34.52
N GLU A 902 28.14 -10.09 34.55
CA GLU A 902 27.29 -10.73 33.56
C GLU A 902 25.84 -10.21 33.60
N THR A 903 25.29 -9.98 34.80
CA THR A 903 23.94 -9.41 34.99
C THR A 903 23.90 -7.95 34.53
N ILE A 904 24.94 -7.16 34.85
CA ILE A 904 25.07 -5.77 34.41
C ILE A 904 25.14 -5.71 32.89
N SER A 905 25.98 -6.54 32.26
CA SER A 905 26.12 -6.58 30.80
C SER A 905 24.80 -6.88 30.08
N LEU A 906 24.00 -7.82 30.60
CA LEU A 906 22.68 -8.12 30.05
C LEU A 906 21.70 -6.94 30.19
N MET A 907 21.72 -6.26 31.34
CA MET A 907 20.89 -5.09 31.61
C MET A 907 21.25 -3.91 30.71
N GLU A 908 22.53 -3.67 30.45
CA GLU A 908 22.98 -2.62 29.52
C GLU A 908 22.61 -2.93 28.07
N GLN A 909 22.69 -4.20 27.65
CA GLN A 909 22.21 -4.63 26.33
C GLN A 909 20.69 -4.43 26.20
N ALA A 910 19.90 -4.72 27.24
CA ALA A 910 18.47 -4.44 27.24
C ALA A 910 18.20 -2.93 27.13
N LEU A 911 18.93 -2.13 27.92
CA LEU A 911 18.77 -0.67 27.92
C LEU A 911 19.09 -0.03 26.56
N ALA A 912 20.03 -0.61 25.81
CA ALA A 912 20.41 -0.14 24.48
C ALA A 912 19.32 -0.38 23.41
N LEU A 913 18.42 -1.35 23.61
CA LEU A 913 17.30 -1.63 22.69
C LEU A 913 16.13 -0.66 22.89
N TYR A 914 15.97 -0.10 24.10
CA TYR A 914 14.86 0.80 24.42
C TYR A 914 15.14 2.22 23.90
N SER A 915 14.73 2.49 22.66
CA SER A 915 14.90 3.79 21.98
C SER A 915 13.77 4.79 22.26
N GLY A 916 12.64 4.33 22.78
CA GLY A 916 11.45 5.14 23.06
C GLY A 916 10.24 4.27 23.43
N PRO A 917 9.06 4.87 23.67
CA PRO A 917 7.84 4.13 23.96
C PRO A 917 7.49 3.13 22.86
N PHE A 918 6.88 2.00 23.22
CA PHE A 918 6.44 0.99 22.25
C PHE A 918 5.32 1.53 21.35
N ALA A 919 5.47 1.34 20.04
CA ALA A 919 4.45 1.54 19.02
C ALA A 919 3.65 2.84 19.15
N MET A 920 4.34 3.98 19.10
CA MET A 920 3.73 5.31 19.32
C MET A 920 2.59 5.61 18.32
N ASP A 921 2.65 5.02 17.12
CA ASP A 921 1.66 5.24 16.06
C ASP A 921 0.39 4.38 16.20
N PHE A 922 0.31 3.45 17.17
CA PHE A 922 -0.86 2.58 17.36
C PHE A 922 -1.70 3.01 18.57
N TYR A 923 -3.00 3.28 18.33
CA TYR A 923 -3.95 3.78 19.34
C TYR A 923 -4.96 2.74 19.87
N SER A 924 -4.72 1.46 19.57
CA SER A 924 -5.55 0.37 20.09
C SER A 924 -5.25 0.07 21.56
N GLU A 925 -6.27 -0.30 22.35
CA GLU A 925 -6.15 -0.64 23.77
C GLU A 925 -5.05 -1.69 24.07
N TRP A 926 -4.87 -2.67 23.19
CA TRP A 926 -3.83 -3.70 23.37
C TRP A 926 -2.41 -3.12 23.28
N ALA A 927 -2.19 -2.14 22.40
CA ALA A 927 -0.90 -1.51 22.20
C ALA A 927 -0.57 -0.55 23.36
N GLU A 928 -1.57 0.20 23.85
CA GLU A 928 -1.43 1.06 25.03
C GLU A 928 -1.07 0.25 26.28
N THR A 929 -1.77 -0.87 26.50
CA THR A 929 -1.50 -1.77 27.63
C THR A 929 -0.06 -2.28 27.59
N LEU A 930 0.41 -2.74 26.42
CA LEU A 930 1.78 -3.24 26.28
C LEU A 930 2.82 -2.12 26.42
N ARG A 931 2.53 -0.92 25.90
CA ARG A 931 3.39 0.26 26.04
C ARG A 931 3.62 0.62 27.51
N TRP A 932 2.57 0.64 28.32
CA TRP A 932 2.67 0.90 29.75
C TRP A 932 3.50 -0.17 30.49
N GLN A 933 3.26 -1.45 30.20
CA GLN A 933 4.02 -2.57 30.78
C GLN A 933 5.52 -2.48 30.46
N LEU A 934 5.87 -2.16 29.21
CA LEU A 934 7.26 -2.03 28.78
C LEU A 934 7.94 -0.79 29.39
N ALA A 935 7.20 0.31 29.57
CA ALA A 935 7.70 1.51 30.27
C ALA A 935 8.00 1.21 31.74
N GLU A 936 7.14 0.45 32.43
CA GLU A 936 7.39 0.00 33.81
C GLU A 936 8.64 -0.88 33.91
N GLN A 937 8.81 -1.82 32.97
CA GLN A 937 10.01 -2.67 32.88
C GLN A 937 11.29 -1.85 32.65
N HIS A 938 11.24 -0.85 31.78
CA HIS A 938 12.36 0.07 31.53
C HIS A 938 12.70 0.91 32.77
N MET A 939 11.70 1.44 33.49
CA MET A 939 11.91 2.19 34.72
C MET A 939 12.56 1.32 35.82
N SER A 940 12.10 0.07 35.95
CA SER A 940 12.67 -0.92 36.87
C SER A 940 14.12 -1.28 36.53
N LEU A 941 14.43 -1.42 35.23
CA LEU A 941 15.78 -1.65 34.72
C LEU A 941 16.73 -0.50 35.10
N LEU A 942 16.34 0.75 34.80
CA LEU A 942 17.12 1.94 35.14
C LEU A 942 17.38 2.03 36.65
N THR A 943 16.33 1.84 37.46
CA THR A 943 16.43 1.90 38.93
C THR A 943 17.40 0.84 39.47
N THR A 944 17.37 -0.36 38.89
CA THR A 944 18.26 -1.46 39.28
C THR A 944 19.70 -1.17 38.88
N LEU A 945 19.95 -0.72 37.65
CA LEU A 945 21.30 -0.36 37.18
C LEU A 945 21.91 0.78 38.00
N ALA A 946 21.13 1.81 38.30
CA ALA A 946 21.58 2.90 39.17
C ALA A 946 22.02 2.39 40.54
N THR A 947 21.25 1.46 41.11
CA THR A 947 21.58 0.84 42.40
C THR A 947 22.87 0.02 42.32
N VAL A 948 22.98 -0.86 41.33
CA VAL A 948 24.16 -1.73 41.17
C VAL A 948 25.44 -0.93 40.96
N PHE A 949 25.42 0.10 40.10
CA PHE A 949 26.61 0.95 39.90
C PHE A 949 26.98 1.75 41.14
N SER A 950 25.99 2.21 41.91
CA SER A 950 26.23 2.88 43.19
C SER A 950 26.92 1.94 44.19
N ASP A 951 26.44 0.70 44.30
CA ASP A 951 27.00 -0.31 45.21
C ASP A 951 28.42 -0.74 44.79
N ALA A 952 28.68 -0.77 43.48
CA ALA A 952 30.01 -1.02 42.90
C ALA A 952 30.97 0.19 43.01
N LYS A 953 30.52 1.32 43.58
CA LYS A 953 31.24 2.61 43.67
C LYS A 953 31.53 3.27 42.31
N GLU A 954 30.81 2.88 41.27
CA GLU A 954 30.82 3.51 39.95
C GLU A 954 29.86 4.71 39.92
N TYR A 955 30.12 5.68 40.80
CA TYR A 955 29.19 6.78 41.09
C TYR A 955 28.81 7.62 39.86
N LYS A 956 29.72 7.79 38.91
CA LYS A 956 29.44 8.54 37.67
C LYS A 956 28.38 7.83 36.83
N ARG A 957 28.55 6.53 36.55
CA ARG A 957 27.58 5.76 35.77
C ARG A 957 26.23 5.68 36.47
N SER A 958 26.23 5.54 37.80
CA SER A 958 25.00 5.59 38.58
C SER A 958 24.30 6.95 38.47
N ALA A 959 25.05 8.05 38.54
CA ALA A 959 24.52 9.41 38.36
C ALA A 959 23.92 9.63 36.97
N ASP A 960 24.59 9.17 35.91
CA ASP A 960 24.10 9.27 34.53
C ASP A 960 22.76 8.52 34.37
N ILE A 961 22.62 7.33 34.97
CA ILE A 961 21.34 6.59 34.98
C ILE A 961 20.27 7.31 35.82
N CYS A 962 20.61 7.86 36.98
CA CYS A 962 19.66 8.64 37.78
C CYS A 962 19.14 9.87 37.02
N GLN A 963 19.99 10.57 36.26
CA GLN A 963 19.55 11.68 35.42
C GLN A 963 18.52 11.23 34.37
N ARG A 964 18.76 10.08 33.71
CA ARG A 964 17.78 9.49 32.78
C ARG A 964 16.45 9.11 33.45
N ILE A 965 16.48 8.65 34.70
CA ILE A 965 15.24 8.40 35.46
C ILE A 965 14.48 9.72 35.67
N LEU A 966 15.19 10.79 36.02
CA LEU A 966 14.59 12.10 36.29
C LEU A 966 14.11 12.84 35.05
N GLU A 967 14.65 12.53 33.87
CA GLU A 967 14.09 12.99 32.58
C GLU A 967 12.73 12.33 32.28
N LEU A 968 12.52 11.10 32.77
CA LEU A 968 11.26 10.36 32.59
C LEU A 968 10.24 10.65 33.71
N ASP A 969 10.71 10.83 34.94
CA ASP A 969 9.92 11.10 36.13
C ASP A 969 10.71 12.03 37.06
N GLU A 970 10.52 13.34 36.88
CA GLU A 970 11.21 14.36 37.68
C GLU A 970 10.81 14.35 39.16
N TYR A 971 9.70 13.68 39.52
CA TYR A 971 9.23 13.52 40.89
C TYR A 971 9.78 12.26 41.58
N ASN A 972 10.67 11.51 40.94
CA ASN A 972 11.25 10.30 41.50
C ASN A 972 12.25 10.60 42.63
N GLU A 973 11.77 10.64 43.87
CA GLU A 973 12.58 10.97 45.05
C GLU A 973 13.77 10.01 45.25
N ALA A 974 13.60 8.72 44.92
CA ALA A 974 14.65 7.72 45.08
C ALA A 974 15.82 7.97 44.12
N ALA A 975 15.54 8.43 42.89
CA ALA A 975 16.56 8.83 41.93
C ALA A 975 17.28 10.11 42.36
N TRP A 976 16.54 11.11 42.87
CA TRP A 976 17.13 12.33 43.46
C TRP A 976 18.06 12.01 44.62
N TYR A 977 17.62 11.18 45.59
CA TYR A 977 18.45 10.73 46.72
C TYR A 977 19.77 10.13 46.22
N ARG A 978 19.66 9.19 45.27
CA ARG A 978 20.80 8.42 44.79
C ARG A 978 21.77 9.29 43.98
N LEU A 979 21.26 10.19 43.14
CA LEU A 979 22.07 11.15 42.39
C LEU A 979 22.89 12.04 43.33
N MET A 980 22.24 12.61 44.35
CA MET A 980 22.92 13.43 45.38
C MET A 980 23.95 12.61 46.16
N SER A 981 23.59 11.38 46.55
CA SER A 981 24.50 10.47 47.27
C SER A 981 25.73 10.12 46.45
N ASN A 982 25.58 9.83 45.16
CA ASN A 982 26.68 9.55 44.24
C ASN A 982 27.65 10.73 44.11
N TYR A 983 27.13 11.96 44.03
CA TYR A 983 27.97 13.15 43.99
C TYR A 983 28.75 13.36 45.29
N ILE A 984 28.14 13.12 46.45
CA ILE A 984 28.85 13.20 47.74
C ILE A 984 29.94 12.14 47.82
N LEU A 985 29.60 10.88 47.52
CA LEU A 985 30.53 9.75 47.60
C LEU A 985 31.68 9.85 46.59
N SER A 986 31.51 10.60 45.50
CA SER A 986 32.57 10.91 44.53
C SER A 986 33.32 12.23 44.81
N GLY A 987 33.03 12.92 45.92
CA GLY A 987 33.70 14.16 46.34
C GLY A 987 33.23 15.43 45.61
N GLN A 988 32.12 15.37 44.88
CA GLN A 988 31.54 16.47 44.10
C GLN A 988 30.42 17.19 44.87
N THR A 989 30.73 17.73 46.05
CA THR A 989 29.73 18.31 46.97
C THR A 989 28.95 19.49 46.38
N GLU A 990 29.55 20.31 45.51
CA GLU A 990 28.85 21.41 44.84
C GLU A 990 27.79 20.91 43.83
N ALA A 991 28.05 19.79 43.14
CA ALA A 991 27.07 19.16 42.26
C ALA A 991 25.88 18.59 43.06
N ALA A 992 26.15 17.96 44.21
CA ALA A 992 25.09 17.51 45.13
C ALA A 992 24.24 18.67 45.64
N ARG A 993 24.85 19.81 45.98
CA ARG A 993 24.14 21.03 46.41
C ARG A 993 23.26 21.61 45.28
N PHE A 994 23.75 21.60 44.05
CA PHE A 994 22.96 22.02 42.89
C PHE A 994 21.75 21.12 42.67
N CYS A 995 21.94 19.79 42.70
CA CYS A 995 20.84 18.83 42.59
C CYS A 995 19.79 19.01 43.70
N TYR A 996 20.21 19.24 44.94
CA TYR A 996 19.27 19.50 46.05
C TYR A 996 18.42 20.76 45.80
N LYS A 997 19.02 21.86 45.34
CA LYS A 997 18.28 23.08 44.98
C LYS A 997 17.26 22.80 43.86
N ARG A 998 17.65 22.05 42.83
CA ARG A 998 16.76 21.69 41.72
C ARG A 998 15.62 20.78 42.17
N TYR A 999 15.87 19.81 43.04
CA TYR A 999 14.83 18.97 43.65
C TYR A 999 13.80 19.80 44.43
N VAL A 1000 14.25 20.75 45.25
CA VAL A 1000 13.36 21.67 45.99
C VAL A 1000 12.50 22.53 45.04
N GLN A 1001 13.08 22.99 43.92
CA GLN A 1001 12.34 23.71 42.88
C GLN A 1001 11.27 22.83 42.19
N VAL A 1002 11.61 21.59 41.83
CA VAL A 1002 10.69 20.64 41.18
C VAL A 1002 9.48 20.31 42.07
N LEU A 1003 9.68 20.21 43.40
CA LEU A 1003 8.60 20.01 44.36
C LEU A 1003 7.77 21.28 44.66
N GLY A 1004 8.14 22.44 44.11
CA GLY A 1004 7.35 23.67 44.20
C GLY A 1004 7.31 24.31 45.61
N SER A 1005 8.43 24.34 46.35
CA SER A 1005 8.48 25.00 47.65
C SER A 1005 9.44 26.19 47.72
N GLU A 1006 8.94 27.39 47.41
CA GLU A 1006 9.60 28.63 47.86
C GLU A 1006 9.32 28.95 49.34
N ASP A 1007 8.39 28.24 50.01
CA ASP A 1007 7.84 28.65 51.32
C ASP A 1007 7.88 27.60 52.45
N LEU A 1008 8.64 26.49 52.31
CA LEU A 1008 8.93 25.60 53.44
C LEU A 1008 10.43 25.58 53.74
N GLY A 1009 10.83 26.52 54.60
CA GLY A 1009 12.07 26.43 55.34
C GLY A 1009 12.09 25.14 56.18
N ASP A 1010 13.24 24.47 56.16
CA ASP A 1010 13.70 23.44 57.09
C ASP A 1010 12.90 22.11 57.23
N ASP A 1011 11.76 21.90 56.55
CA ASP A 1011 10.95 20.67 56.67
C ASP A 1011 10.64 19.98 55.30
N VAL A 1012 11.66 19.65 54.51
CA VAL A 1012 11.59 18.52 53.53
C VAL A 1012 12.27 17.30 54.17
N PRO A 1013 11.53 16.41 54.87
CA PRO A 1013 12.13 15.50 55.85
C PRO A 1013 12.94 14.33 55.26
N SER A 1014 12.88 14.05 53.95
CA SER A 1014 13.38 12.76 53.43
C SER A 1014 14.91 12.66 53.34
N PHE A 1015 15.64 13.78 53.34
CA PHE A 1015 17.10 13.82 53.05
C PHE A 1015 17.98 14.52 54.10
N GLU A 1016 17.55 14.66 55.36
CA GLU A 1016 18.30 15.39 56.41
C GLU A 1016 19.78 14.97 56.55
N GLU A 1017 20.09 13.68 56.40
CA GLU A 1017 21.45 13.17 56.52
C GLU A 1017 22.33 13.57 55.32
N LEU A 1018 21.76 13.55 54.11
CA LEU A 1018 22.41 14.07 52.89
C LEU A 1018 22.63 15.57 52.98
N GLN A 1019 21.65 16.32 53.50
CA GLN A 1019 21.77 17.77 53.72
C GLN A 1019 22.90 18.08 54.71
N ARG A 1020 23.03 17.30 55.80
CA ARG A 1020 24.13 17.40 56.75
C ARG A 1020 25.50 17.07 56.13
N GLN A 1021 25.57 16.07 55.25
CA GLN A 1021 26.81 15.71 54.53
C GLN A 1021 27.22 16.78 53.51
N ILE A 1022 26.26 17.33 52.75
CA ILE A 1022 26.47 18.46 51.83
C ILE A 1022 26.96 19.70 52.58
N ALA A 1023 26.42 19.96 53.78
CA ALA A 1023 26.83 21.10 54.61
C ALA A 1023 28.22 20.92 55.25
N ARG A 1024 28.65 19.68 55.55
CA ARG A 1024 29.94 19.36 56.19
C ARG A 1024 31.10 19.16 55.22
N GLY A 1025 30.82 19.02 53.92
CA GLY A 1025 31.84 18.78 52.89
C GLY A 1025 32.62 17.47 53.08
N LYS A 1026 32.00 16.47 53.72
CA LYS A 1026 32.59 15.16 54.02
C LYS A 1026 31.56 14.06 53.86
#